data_AF-A0A257LD72-F1
#
_entry.id   AF-A0A257LD72-F1
#
_cell.length_a   1.000
_cell.length_b   1.000
_cell.length_c   1.000
_cell.angle_alpha   90.00
_cell.angle_beta   90.00
_cell.angle_gamma   90.00
#
_symmetry.space_group_name_H-M   'P 1'
#
loop_
_entity.id
_entity.type
_entity.pdbx_description
1 polymer ?
#
loop_
_entity_poly.entity_id
_entity_poly.type
_entity_poly.pdbx_seq_one_letter_code
_entity_poly.pdbx_strand_id
1 'polypeptide(L)'
;MKKLLFILCVSALPCLAQKADTLQGYQSKVVGEEIMYFSPLHQFAPKAMLTRTLGKMPVSWLAPTYSGKKDRVCYEVLIGHSTGTSSGARLFDITLNGERLFTLTTQMKELGNYRYVGQNTQGSGFEFVQQEYDLNKDGFGKLFITVPSKLVKEKAVFSIEGQNQNSRDWLMVFMYAKKLQVDIQATNLVLREDQKRQVNILLDNPYKGSSSFQVLIGGIHHQFVVKEGYNKLSVAAYNPVTTGVDKVVCVLNRTDTVYASIELKPIHNYVFNIIHHSHNDIGYSHLQTEVEQIQNRNIRSAIKWIAVNKYAREQPYWHIESLWAVENFLRVASESEKEQFITYVKSGNIVLSANYANILTGLAQPKELDWALEYAKKLQATNGIKISNVMTTDIPGLSYSGFNSYVNNGIPYLSFGPNYVGSLADKGDRVGSVIEQQGDKAFYWKPDSASTKRLLVWTAGKGYSYFHGIPDATKQETWEQRISDYCQELLASNYPYEDVQLRYTKISDNGPVDTLLCDFVKQWNKQFLVPQLHIASLNTLYQKFETEHQSQLPTYTGEISPYWEDGAYSTAKEEMAMRSLVQKTLALEEACKSSKAKLKYENEFYLVHKNVVLFHEHTWGSWCSISDPEIAFTTEQWRIKKAFLDSAEFYYNKISKGLGIVYKEPASSAVASNQIEKMEIDPSHGGLKTLLVKGNNIISDNLEYGLFEPIYMLGINPSKTNRLSAISIEPIRNNELVEEILVKGSLPSLTNLSIYYILYKKEGRIVCRYSFDKQIEKNKESMHIALPFALGNKSIYYGNKTHWLSYPETQLAGSNKEFICVEDKVKLIGKGLNLSISCPQVALYEVGGIINEDKTNGSKVWSRENQNTSTLFLYVFNNYWHTNYKAYQEGHFEFDIELKLEP
;
A
#
# COMPACT_ATOMS: atom_id res chain seq x y z
N MET A 1 -45.03 -10.52 -21.78
CA MET A 1 -44.79 -10.51 -23.24
C MET A 1 -43.70 -11.53 -23.56
N LYS A 2 -44.04 -12.57 -24.33
CA LYS A 2 -43.12 -13.62 -24.79
C LYS A 2 -42.08 -12.99 -25.75
N LYS A 3 -40.78 -13.04 -25.44
CA LYS A 3 -39.73 -12.68 -26.40
C LYS A 3 -39.42 -13.92 -27.24
N LEU A 4 -39.73 -13.81 -28.54
CA LEU A 4 -39.36 -14.75 -29.59
C LEU A 4 -37.83 -14.86 -29.68
N LEU A 5 -37.32 -16.08 -29.64
CA LEU A 5 -35.93 -16.41 -29.88
C LEU A 5 -35.68 -16.36 -31.40
N PHE A 6 -35.04 -15.31 -31.91
CA PHE A 6 -34.52 -15.30 -33.29
C PHE A 6 -33.17 -16.02 -33.29
N ILE A 7 -33.16 -17.30 -33.70
CA ILE A 7 -31.94 -18.01 -34.06
C ILE A 7 -31.52 -17.48 -35.43
N LEU A 8 -30.60 -16.52 -35.47
CA LEU A 8 -29.87 -16.20 -36.70
C LEU A 8 -28.86 -17.31 -36.95
N CYS A 9 -29.18 -18.22 -37.87
CA CYS A 9 -28.19 -19.09 -38.50
C CYS A 9 -27.22 -18.22 -39.32
N VAL A 10 -26.08 -17.85 -38.73
CA VAL A 10 -24.93 -17.34 -39.48
C VAL A 10 -24.39 -18.52 -40.29
N SER A 11 -24.65 -18.50 -41.59
CA SER A 11 -24.05 -19.44 -42.53
C SER A 11 -22.54 -19.23 -42.55
N ALA A 12 -21.78 -20.32 -42.37
CA ALA A 12 -20.33 -20.29 -42.47
C ALA A 12 -19.91 -19.79 -43.86
N LEU A 13 -19.10 -18.74 -43.90
CA LEU A 13 -18.55 -18.19 -45.15
C LEU A 13 -17.79 -19.29 -45.92
N PRO A 14 -17.93 -19.38 -47.26
CA PRO A 14 -17.46 -20.52 -48.06
C PRO A 14 -15.94 -20.76 -48.03
N CYS A 15 -15.15 -19.77 -47.61
CA CYS A 15 -13.69 -19.90 -47.45
C CYS A 15 -13.27 -20.70 -46.20
N LEU A 16 -14.10 -20.74 -45.15
CA LEU A 16 -13.88 -21.53 -43.93
C LEU A 16 -14.41 -22.97 -44.06
N ALA A 17 -15.17 -23.27 -45.13
CA ALA A 17 -15.75 -24.58 -45.39
C ALA A 17 -14.82 -25.55 -46.16
N GLN A 18 -13.70 -25.07 -46.71
CA GLN A 18 -12.70 -25.91 -47.39
C GLN A 18 -11.75 -26.58 -46.37
N LYS A 19 -11.47 -27.88 -46.55
CA LYS A 19 -10.55 -28.62 -45.66
C LYS A 19 -9.14 -28.03 -45.73
N ALA A 20 -8.71 -27.33 -44.69
CA ALA A 20 -7.32 -26.90 -44.45
C ALA A 20 -6.63 -27.79 -43.40
N ASP A 21 -5.31 -27.82 -43.36
CA ASP A 21 -4.58 -28.31 -42.17
C ASP A 21 -4.44 -27.15 -41.18
N THR A 22 -4.49 -27.42 -39.88
CA THR A 22 -4.26 -26.41 -38.85
C THR A 22 -2.88 -26.62 -38.22
N LEU A 23 -2.03 -25.61 -38.29
CA LEU A 23 -0.72 -25.55 -37.65
C LEU A 23 -0.74 -24.63 -36.44
N GLN A 24 0.23 -24.80 -35.54
CA GLN A 24 0.52 -23.76 -34.54
C GLN A 24 0.92 -22.47 -35.24
N GLY A 25 0.42 -21.34 -34.74
CA GLY A 25 0.63 -20.04 -35.35
C GLY A 25 1.89 -19.32 -34.90
N TYR A 26 2.53 -19.73 -33.79
CA TYR A 26 3.71 -19.10 -33.24
C TYR A 26 4.87 -20.10 -33.09
N GLN A 27 6.07 -19.68 -33.45
CA GLN A 27 7.32 -20.44 -33.31
C GLN A 27 8.39 -19.61 -32.58
N SER A 28 8.64 -18.38 -33.02
CA SER A 28 9.58 -17.47 -32.36
C SER A 28 9.25 -16.01 -32.67
N LYS A 29 9.63 -15.12 -31.75
CA LYS A 29 9.52 -13.67 -31.92
C LYS A 29 10.48 -13.17 -33.00
N VAL A 30 10.04 -12.16 -33.75
CA VAL A 30 10.88 -11.36 -34.66
C VAL A 30 10.97 -9.91 -34.15
N VAL A 31 9.84 -9.24 -33.92
CA VAL A 31 9.76 -7.85 -33.43
C VAL A 31 8.60 -7.70 -32.44
N GLY A 32 8.72 -6.83 -31.44
CA GLY A 32 7.63 -6.46 -30.53
C GLY A 32 8.08 -6.27 -29.09
N GLU A 33 7.40 -5.41 -28.34
CA GLU A 33 7.60 -5.26 -26.90
C GLU A 33 7.07 -6.50 -26.16
N GLU A 34 7.89 -7.11 -25.28
CA GLU A 34 7.49 -8.26 -24.48
C GLU A 34 6.95 -7.83 -23.12
N ILE A 35 5.81 -8.39 -22.74
CA ILE A 35 5.18 -8.16 -21.44
C ILE A 35 4.72 -9.48 -20.84
N MET A 36 4.73 -9.55 -19.50
CA MET A 36 4.04 -10.61 -18.76
C MET A 36 2.57 -10.23 -18.65
N TYR A 37 1.66 -11.13 -19.04
CA TYR A 37 0.22 -10.84 -19.01
C TYR A 37 -0.63 -12.09 -18.82
N PHE A 38 -1.87 -11.90 -18.33
CA PHE A 38 -2.87 -12.96 -18.22
C PHE A 38 -3.20 -13.59 -19.58
N SER A 39 -3.42 -14.90 -19.61
CA SER A 39 -3.92 -15.60 -20.80
C SER A 39 -4.88 -16.73 -20.41
N PRO A 40 -5.72 -17.21 -21.34
CA PRO A 40 -6.56 -18.40 -21.13
C PRO A 40 -5.80 -19.70 -20.87
N LEU A 41 -4.47 -19.69 -21.06
CA LEU A 41 -3.58 -20.81 -20.77
C LEU A 41 -2.71 -20.56 -19.52
N HIS A 42 -2.96 -19.45 -18.82
CA HIS A 42 -2.30 -19.03 -17.59
C HIS A 42 -0.77 -19.15 -17.69
N GLN A 43 -0.16 -19.93 -16.82
CA GLN A 43 1.28 -20.20 -16.74
C GLN A 43 1.90 -20.85 -17.99
N PHE A 44 1.10 -21.44 -18.89
CA PHE A 44 1.59 -22.05 -20.13
C PHE A 44 1.73 -21.04 -21.28
N ALA A 45 1.17 -19.82 -21.12
CA ALA A 45 1.38 -18.70 -22.03
C ALA A 45 1.47 -17.38 -21.24
N PRO A 46 2.53 -17.17 -20.44
CA PRO A 46 2.61 -16.02 -19.53
C PRO A 46 3.17 -14.74 -20.19
N LYS A 47 3.66 -14.85 -21.43
CA LYS A 47 4.30 -13.76 -22.18
C LYS A 47 3.57 -13.45 -23.47
N ALA A 48 3.46 -12.16 -23.79
CA ALA A 48 2.91 -11.69 -25.05
C ALA A 48 3.72 -10.55 -25.65
N MET A 49 3.56 -10.36 -26.96
CA MET A 49 4.04 -9.19 -27.69
C MET A 49 2.91 -8.17 -27.82
N LEU A 50 3.18 -6.91 -27.48
CA LEU A 50 2.20 -5.82 -27.43
C LEU A 50 2.25 -4.92 -28.67
N THR A 51 1.09 -4.67 -29.29
CA THR A 51 0.86 -3.59 -30.26
C THR A 51 -0.24 -2.64 -29.75
N ARG A 52 -0.16 -1.35 -30.13
CA ARG A 52 -1.14 -0.31 -29.77
C ARG A 52 -1.61 0.47 -30.99
N THR A 53 -2.77 1.09 -30.86
CA THR A 53 -3.34 2.00 -31.88
C THR A 53 -2.78 3.43 -31.83
N LEU A 54 -1.46 3.53 -31.62
CA LEU A 54 -0.67 4.78 -31.70
C LEU A 54 0.08 4.92 -33.04
N GLY A 55 0.04 3.87 -33.88
CA GLY A 55 0.89 3.71 -35.06
C GLY A 55 2.36 3.47 -34.68
N LYS A 56 3.09 2.62 -35.42
CA LYS A 56 4.53 2.33 -35.22
C LYS A 56 4.88 1.44 -34.02
N MET A 57 4.05 0.43 -33.73
CA MET A 57 4.38 -0.63 -32.75
C MET A 57 4.05 -2.04 -33.30
N PRO A 58 4.63 -2.46 -34.44
CA PRO A 58 4.31 -3.77 -35.00
C PRO A 58 4.81 -4.90 -34.09
N VAL A 59 4.02 -5.96 -34.00
CA VAL A 59 4.45 -7.24 -33.43
C VAL A 59 4.57 -8.24 -34.56
N SER A 60 5.73 -8.90 -34.69
CA SER A 60 6.00 -9.85 -35.76
C SER A 60 6.62 -11.13 -35.22
N TRP A 61 6.23 -12.26 -35.79
CA TRP A 61 6.70 -13.57 -35.38
C TRP A 61 6.81 -14.54 -36.55
N LEU A 62 7.65 -15.56 -36.35
CA LEU A 62 7.75 -16.71 -37.24
C LEU A 62 6.68 -17.73 -36.89
N ALA A 63 6.04 -18.28 -37.91
CA ALA A 63 5.21 -19.47 -37.86
C ALA A 63 5.86 -20.60 -38.67
N PRO A 64 5.51 -21.87 -38.41
CA PRO A 64 6.04 -23.00 -39.20
C PRO A 64 5.65 -22.89 -40.68
N THR A 65 6.58 -23.16 -41.59
CA THR A 65 6.27 -23.32 -43.02
C THR A 65 5.39 -24.53 -43.26
N TYR A 66 4.56 -24.51 -44.30
CA TYR A 66 3.66 -25.62 -44.62
C TYR A 66 4.21 -26.49 -45.76
N SER A 67 4.37 -27.79 -45.48
CA SER A 67 4.84 -28.81 -46.42
C SER A 67 3.77 -29.87 -46.79
N GLY A 68 2.53 -29.68 -46.31
CA GLY A 68 1.44 -30.62 -46.58
C GLY A 68 0.84 -30.50 -47.98
N LYS A 69 -0.19 -31.31 -48.24
CA LYS A 69 -0.79 -31.49 -49.58
C LYS A 69 -2.02 -30.63 -49.86
N LYS A 70 -2.56 -29.93 -48.87
CA LYS A 70 -3.76 -29.10 -49.05
C LYS A 70 -3.39 -27.76 -49.67
N ASP A 71 -4.29 -27.22 -50.50
CA ASP A 71 -4.09 -25.90 -51.14
C ASP A 71 -4.13 -24.73 -50.16
N ARG A 72 -4.61 -24.99 -48.94
CA ARG A 72 -4.73 -24.00 -47.87
C ARG A 72 -4.26 -24.57 -46.54
N VAL A 73 -3.72 -23.69 -45.71
CA VAL A 73 -3.30 -23.97 -44.34
C VAL A 73 -3.82 -22.87 -43.42
N CYS A 74 -4.19 -23.26 -42.20
CA CYS A 74 -4.69 -22.40 -41.14
C CYS A 74 -3.67 -22.36 -40.00
N TYR A 75 -3.37 -21.17 -39.50
CA TYR A 75 -2.49 -20.94 -38.35
C TYR A 75 -3.32 -20.52 -37.13
N GLU A 76 -3.14 -21.20 -36.01
CA GLU A 76 -3.81 -20.90 -34.74
C GLU A 76 -2.89 -20.09 -33.81
N VAL A 77 -3.26 -18.85 -33.51
CA VAL A 77 -2.51 -17.92 -32.67
C VAL A 77 -3.37 -17.53 -31.47
N LEU A 78 -2.79 -17.51 -30.27
CA LEU A 78 -3.46 -17.00 -29.08
C LEU A 78 -3.28 -15.48 -29.01
N ILE A 79 -4.38 -14.73 -28.91
CA ILE A 79 -4.36 -13.26 -28.82
C ILE A 79 -5.26 -12.74 -27.70
N GLY A 80 -5.00 -11.51 -27.26
CA GLY A 80 -5.87 -10.73 -26.39
C GLY A 80 -6.04 -9.30 -26.90
N HIS A 81 -7.11 -8.61 -26.53
CA HIS A 81 -7.33 -7.22 -26.92
C HIS A 81 -8.21 -6.45 -25.93
N SER A 82 -8.01 -5.13 -25.90
CA SER A 82 -8.57 -4.21 -24.90
C SER A 82 -10.06 -3.89 -25.04
N THR A 83 -10.90 -4.86 -25.45
CA THR A 83 -12.31 -4.60 -25.76
C THR A 83 -13.13 -4.10 -24.57
N GLY A 84 -12.88 -4.56 -23.35
CA GLY A 84 -13.61 -4.14 -22.16
C GLY A 84 -13.29 -2.71 -21.74
N THR A 85 -12.03 -2.32 -21.89
CA THR A 85 -11.51 -0.99 -21.54
C THR A 85 -11.57 0.03 -22.69
N SER A 86 -11.76 -0.43 -23.93
CA SER A 86 -11.73 0.44 -25.11
C SER A 86 -12.90 1.41 -25.18
N SER A 87 -12.60 2.60 -25.72
CA SER A 87 -13.57 3.66 -25.99
C SER A 87 -14.11 3.67 -27.43
N GLY A 88 -13.71 2.72 -28.28
CA GLY A 88 -14.25 2.63 -29.65
C GLY A 88 -13.68 1.44 -30.44
N ALA A 89 -14.15 1.25 -31.67
CA ALA A 89 -13.61 0.21 -32.53
C ALA A 89 -12.14 0.47 -32.88
N ARG A 90 -11.31 -0.58 -32.91
CA ARG A 90 -9.86 -0.50 -33.18
C ARG A 90 -9.45 -1.42 -34.31
N LEU A 91 -8.55 -0.90 -35.14
CA LEU A 91 -8.11 -1.50 -36.40
C LEU A 91 -6.69 -2.00 -36.28
N PHE A 92 -6.49 -3.27 -36.59
CA PHE A 92 -5.20 -3.95 -36.54
C PHE A 92 -4.91 -4.58 -37.89
N ASP A 93 -3.90 -4.07 -38.60
CA ASP A 93 -3.48 -4.59 -39.89
C ASP A 93 -2.63 -5.85 -39.73
N ILE A 94 -3.03 -6.91 -40.42
CA ILE A 94 -2.36 -8.20 -40.39
C ILE A 94 -1.65 -8.41 -41.72
N THR A 95 -0.35 -8.70 -41.66
CA THR A 95 0.50 -8.94 -42.83
C THR A 95 1.12 -10.34 -42.76
N LEU A 96 1.47 -10.87 -43.93
CA LEU A 96 2.24 -12.10 -44.09
C LEU A 96 3.39 -11.82 -45.04
N ASN A 97 4.62 -12.09 -44.60
CA ASN A 97 5.85 -11.91 -45.37
C ASN A 97 6.05 -10.48 -45.91
N GLY A 98 5.49 -9.48 -45.21
CA GLY A 98 5.53 -8.07 -45.59
C GLY A 98 4.31 -7.59 -46.39
N GLU A 99 3.47 -8.51 -46.87
CA GLU A 99 2.28 -8.20 -47.67
C GLU A 99 1.03 -8.13 -46.81
N ARG A 100 0.19 -7.12 -47.01
CA ARG A 100 -1.06 -6.92 -46.24
C ARG A 100 -2.09 -7.98 -46.60
N LEU A 101 -2.63 -8.66 -45.58
CA LEU A 101 -3.71 -9.64 -45.74
C LEU A 101 -5.09 -9.02 -45.53
N PHE A 102 -5.33 -8.46 -44.35
CA PHE A 102 -6.62 -7.92 -43.90
C PHE A 102 -6.46 -7.05 -42.66
N THR A 103 -7.52 -6.36 -42.26
CA THR A 103 -7.62 -5.61 -41.01
C THR A 103 -8.58 -6.34 -40.06
N LEU A 104 -8.11 -6.66 -38.86
CA LEU A 104 -8.94 -7.12 -37.75
C LEU A 104 -9.52 -5.89 -37.04
N THR A 105 -10.84 -5.88 -36.85
CA THR A 105 -11.52 -4.83 -36.08
C THR A 105 -12.00 -5.39 -34.75
N THR A 106 -11.50 -4.86 -33.63
CA THR A 106 -12.06 -5.15 -32.30
C THR A 106 -13.11 -4.10 -31.94
N GLN A 107 -14.18 -4.50 -31.24
CA GLN A 107 -15.26 -3.59 -30.83
C GLN A 107 -15.09 -3.14 -29.37
N MET A 108 -15.72 -2.01 -29.02
CA MET A 108 -15.75 -1.55 -27.62
C MET A 108 -16.83 -2.26 -26.82
N LYS A 109 -16.54 -2.59 -25.56
CA LYS A 109 -17.47 -3.13 -24.56
C LYS A 109 -18.27 -4.34 -25.03
N GLU A 110 -17.72 -5.14 -25.94
CA GLU A 110 -18.36 -6.36 -26.43
C GLU A 110 -18.24 -7.47 -25.38
N LEU A 111 -19.37 -8.14 -25.11
CA LEU A 111 -19.49 -9.17 -24.08
C LEU A 111 -20.16 -10.42 -24.63
N GLY A 112 -19.94 -11.55 -23.96
CA GLY A 112 -20.47 -12.86 -24.37
C GLY A 112 -19.58 -13.57 -25.38
N ASN A 113 -20.12 -14.59 -26.04
CA ASN A 113 -19.38 -15.38 -27.03
C ASN A 113 -19.55 -14.74 -28.41
N TYR A 114 -18.49 -14.13 -28.94
CA TYR A 114 -18.49 -13.53 -30.27
C TYR A 114 -17.37 -14.09 -31.14
N ARG A 115 -17.48 -13.83 -32.44
CA ARG A 115 -16.49 -14.19 -33.44
C ARG A 115 -16.27 -13.03 -34.39
N TYR A 116 -15.02 -12.80 -34.77
CA TYR A 116 -14.69 -11.89 -35.86
C TYR A 116 -14.25 -12.72 -37.06
N VAL A 117 -14.83 -12.45 -38.22
CA VAL A 117 -14.46 -13.13 -39.47
C VAL A 117 -14.13 -12.11 -40.53
N GLY A 118 -13.11 -12.39 -41.33
CA GLY A 118 -12.73 -11.56 -42.47
C GLY A 118 -12.08 -12.38 -43.56
N GLN A 119 -12.15 -11.87 -44.79
CA GLN A 119 -11.54 -12.50 -45.96
C GLN A 119 -11.05 -11.43 -46.93
N ASN A 120 -10.01 -11.74 -47.68
CA ASN A 120 -9.53 -10.91 -48.78
C ASN A 120 -9.83 -11.56 -50.15
N THR A 121 -9.72 -10.77 -51.21
CA THR A 121 -9.99 -11.20 -52.58
C THR A 121 -8.98 -12.22 -53.12
N GLN A 122 -7.82 -12.34 -52.48
CA GLN A 122 -6.76 -13.30 -52.83
C GLN A 122 -6.95 -14.67 -52.17
N GLY A 123 -8.08 -14.86 -51.48
CA GLY A 123 -8.42 -16.12 -50.85
C GLY A 123 -7.61 -16.37 -49.58
N SER A 124 -7.28 -15.36 -48.78
CA SER A 124 -6.88 -15.51 -47.38
C SER A 124 -8.01 -15.02 -46.47
N GLY A 125 -8.10 -15.53 -45.24
CA GLY A 125 -9.09 -15.06 -44.27
C GLY A 125 -8.70 -15.35 -42.84
N PHE A 126 -9.45 -14.78 -41.90
CA PHE A 126 -9.29 -15.04 -40.49
C PHE A 126 -10.62 -15.31 -39.78
N GLU A 127 -10.50 -16.00 -38.65
CA GLU A 127 -11.56 -16.14 -37.65
C GLU A 127 -10.94 -15.92 -36.26
N PHE A 128 -11.40 -14.92 -35.52
CA PHE A 128 -11.15 -14.83 -34.09
C PHE A 128 -12.32 -15.46 -33.34
N VAL A 129 -12.02 -16.33 -32.37
CA VAL A 129 -13.01 -16.95 -31.48
C VAL A 129 -12.69 -16.54 -30.05
N GLN A 130 -13.59 -15.76 -29.45
CA GLN A 130 -13.48 -15.38 -28.04
C GLN A 130 -13.58 -16.63 -27.14
N GLN A 131 -12.78 -16.67 -26.07
CA GLN A 131 -12.75 -17.76 -25.10
C GLN A 131 -12.90 -17.29 -23.66
N GLU A 132 -12.21 -16.21 -23.27
CA GLU A 132 -12.19 -15.74 -21.89
C GLU A 132 -12.11 -14.21 -21.80
N TYR A 133 -12.34 -13.68 -20.59
CA TYR A 133 -12.19 -12.28 -20.24
C TYR A 133 -11.27 -12.13 -19.05
N ASP A 134 -10.49 -11.05 -19.01
CA ASP A 134 -9.80 -10.66 -17.78
C ASP A 134 -10.72 -9.89 -16.80
N LEU A 135 -10.16 -9.43 -15.68
CA LEU A 135 -10.88 -8.65 -14.66
C LEU A 135 -11.47 -7.34 -15.21
N ASN A 136 -10.86 -6.76 -16.25
CA ASN A 136 -11.33 -5.54 -16.89
C ASN A 136 -12.31 -5.81 -18.04
N LYS A 137 -12.68 -7.08 -18.24
CA LYS A 137 -13.53 -7.56 -19.33
C LYS A 137 -12.88 -7.39 -20.71
N ASP A 138 -11.56 -7.35 -20.77
CA ASP A 138 -10.82 -7.42 -22.04
C ASP A 138 -10.85 -8.85 -22.59
N GLY A 139 -10.90 -8.99 -23.92
CA GLY A 139 -11.22 -10.26 -24.58
C GLY A 139 -9.98 -11.06 -24.95
N PHE A 140 -10.00 -12.37 -24.69
CA PHE A 140 -8.92 -13.31 -25.01
C PHE A 140 -9.46 -14.50 -25.79
N GLY A 141 -8.68 -14.98 -26.76
CA GLY A 141 -9.10 -16.12 -27.56
C GLY A 141 -8.15 -16.50 -28.69
N LYS A 142 -8.63 -17.35 -29.59
CA LYS A 142 -7.84 -17.91 -30.69
C LYS A 142 -8.12 -17.17 -31.99
N LEU A 143 -7.06 -16.67 -32.63
CA LEU A 143 -7.08 -16.15 -33.99
C LEU A 143 -6.60 -17.25 -34.95
N PHE A 144 -7.50 -17.66 -35.84
CA PHE A 144 -7.24 -18.60 -36.93
C PHE A 144 -6.98 -17.81 -38.20
N ILE A 145 -5.80 -17.94 -38.81
CA ILE A 145 -5.43 -17.27 -40.06
C ILE A 145 -5.27 -18.32 -41.16
N THR A 146 -6.19 -18.34 -42.13
CA THR A 146 -6.16 -19.29 -43.24
C THR A 146 -5.62 -18.62 -44.50
N VAL A 147 -4.54 -19.17 -45.06
CA VAL A 147 -3.86 -18.63 -46.25
C VAL A 147 -3.65 -19.72 -47.32
N PRO A 148 -3.50 -19.35 -48.61
CA PRO A 148 -3.03 -20.28 -49.63
C PRO A 148 -1.66 -20.85 -49.27
N SER A 149 -1.52 -22.18 -49.32
CA SER A 149 -0.32 -22.91 -48.91
C SER A 149 0.95 -22.45 -49.63
N LYS A 150 0.82 -21.97 -50.88
CA LYS A 150 1.93 -21.42 -51.67
C LYS A 150 2.62 -20.20 -51.04
N LEU A 151 1.90 -19.43 -50.21
CA LEU A 151 2.44 -18.21 -49.59
C LEU A 151 3.36 -18.50 -48.40
N VAL A 152 3.34 -19.74 -47.89
CA VAL A 152 4.01 -20.13 -46.64
C VAL A 152 4.90 -21.36 -46.79
N LYS A 153 5.32 -21.69 -48.02
CA LYS A 153 6.24 -22.82 -48.28
C LYS A 153 7.68 -22.51 -47.84
N GLU A 154 8.17 -21.31 -48.14
CA GLU A 154 9.57 -20.92 -47.86
C GLU A 154 9.70 -20.16 -46.55
N LYS A 155 8.74 -19.28 -46.24
CA LYS A 155 8.70 -18.49 -45.02
C LYS A 155 7.27 -18.16 -44.63
N ALA A 156 7.02 -18.07 -43.33
CA ALA A 156 5.75 -17.60 -42.78
C ALA A 156 6.03 -16.62 -41.64
N VAL A 157 6.21 -15.34 -42.00
CA VAL A 157 6.38 -14.25 -41.02
C VAL A 157 5.07 -13.47 -40.94
N PHE A 158 4.36 -13.60 -39.83
CA PHE A 158 3.16 -12.81 -39.59
C PHE A 158 3.50 -11.54 -38.82
N SER A 159 2.76 -10.47 -39.07
CA SER A 159 2.83 -9.25 -38.25
C SER A 159 1.45 -8.66 -38.04
N ILE A 160 1.25 -8.05 -36.87
CA ILE A 160 0.08 -7.23 -36.54
C ILE A 160 0.54 -5.84 -36.15
N GLU A 161 -0.06 -4.80 -36.73
CA GLU A 161 0.19 -3.41 -36.36
C GLU A 161 -1.14 -2.70 -36.09
N GLY A 162 -1.23 -1.99 -34.95
CA GLY A 162 -2.38 -1.14 -34.65
C GLY A 162 -2.32 0.14 -35.48
N GLN A 163 -3.40 0.47 -36.19
CA GLN A 163 -3.48 1.72 -36.93
C GLN A 163 -3.41 2.91 -35.97
N ASN A 164 -2.82 4.02 -36.41
CA ASN A 164 -2.78 5.23 -35.60
C ASN A 164 -4.20 5.80 -35.48
N GLN A 165 -4.82 5.57 -34.33
CA GLN A 165 -6.13 6.11 -33.95
C GLN A 165 -6.00 6.98 -32.69
N ASN A 166 -4.77 7.42 -32.37
CA ASN A 166 -4.44 8.19 -31.17
C ASN A 166 -5.00 7.57 -29.88
N SER A 167 -4.94 6.24 -29.76
CA SER A 167 -5.43 5.50 -28.60
C SER A 167 -4.37 4.54 -28.07
N ARG A 168 -4.36 4.37 -26.75
CA ARG A 168 -3.53 3.35 -26.07
C ARG A 168 -4.16 1.96 -26.11
N ASP A 169 -5.34 1.80 -26.71
CA ASP A 169 -5.97 0.50 -26.90
C ASP A 169 -5.04 -0.47 -27.64
N TRP A 170 -5.10 -1.72 -27.22
CA TRP A 170 -4.05 -2.70 -27.45
C TRP A 170 -4.56 -4.02 -27.98
N LEU A 171 -3.66 -4.72 -28.67
CA LEU A 171 -3.76 -6.14 -29.01
C LEU A 171 -2.43 -6.81 -28.65
N MET A 172 -2.54 -8.02 -28.11
CA MET A 172 -1.41 -8.84 -27.70
C MET A 172 -1.38 -10.16 -28.48
N VAL A 173 -0.20 -10.59 -28.89
CA VAL A 173 0.05 -11.92 -29.47
C VAL A 173 0.87 -12.73 -28.48
N PHE A 174 0.30 -13.81 -27.96
CA PHE A 174 0.97 -14.63 -26.95
C PHE A 174 2.08 -15.47 -27.57
N MET A 175 3.22 -15.53 -26.87
CA MET A 175 4.41 -16.29 -27.25
C MET A 175 4.23 -17.76 -26.89
N TYR A 176 3.25 -18.40 -27.51
CA TYR A 176 2.78 -19.74 -27.15
C TYR A 176 2.90 -20.71 -28.32
N ALA A 177 3.70 -21.77 -28.13
CA ALA A 177 3.80 -22.88 -29.06
C ALA A 177 2.87 -24.01 -28.62
N LYS A 178 1.97 -24.43 -29.52
CA LYS A 178 0.93 -25.41 -29.22
C LYS A 178 1.53 -26.81 -29.07
N LYS A 179 1.59 -27.29 -27.84
CA LYS A 179 2.07 -28.63 -27.46
C LYS A 179 1.49 -29.03 -26.12
N LEU A 180 1.51 -30.33 -25.80
CA LEU A 180 1.16 -30.78 -24.46
C LEU A 180 2.16 -30.19 -23.45
N GLN A 181 1.64 -29.45 -22.48
CA GLN A 181 2.40 -28.96 -21.33
C GLN A 181 1.69 -29.42 -20.06
N VAL A 182 2.47 -29.86 -19.08
CA VAL A 182 1.97 -30.27 -17.78
C VAL A 182 2.87 -29.65 -16.71
N ASP A 183 2.24 -29.09 -15.68
CA ASP A 183 2.89 -28.61 -14.48
C ASP A 183 2.29 -29.34 -13.27
N ILE A 184 3.18 -29.82 -12.39
CA ILE A 184 2.82 -30.63 -11.22
C ILE A 184 3.24 -29.86 -9.98
N GLN A 185 2.27 -29.52 -9.15
CA GLN A 185 2.48 -28.66 -7.98
C GLN A 185 2.13 -29.41 -6.71
N ALA A 186 3.14 -29.64 -5.87
CA ALA A 186 2.94 -30.16 -4.52
C ALA A 186 2.29 -29.07 -3.65
N THR A 187 1.10 -29.36 -3.12
CA THR A 187 0.45 -28.44 -2.17
C THR A 187 0.88 -28.77 -0.74
N ASN A 188 0.65 -27.83 0.18
CA ASN A 188 0.72 -28.06 1.62
C ASN A 188 -0.64 -28.49 2.21
N LEU A 189 -1.58 -28.90 1.36
CA LEU A 189 -2.91 -29.33 1.77
C LEU A 189 -2.92 -30.84 1.94
N VAL A 190 -3.38 -31.32 3.10
CA VAL A 190 -3.58 -32.74 3.38
C VAL A 190 -5.07 -33.01 3.44
N LEU A 191 -5.56 -33.89 2.58
CA LEU A 191 -6.97 -34.27 2.55
C LEU A 191 -7.30 -35.13 3.77
N ARG A 192 -8.41 -34.80 4.45
CA ARG A 192 -8.84 -35.48 5.67
C ARG A 192 -9.32 -36.90 5.43
N GLU A 193 -10.00 -37.14 4.32
CA GLU A 193 -10.52 -38.47 3.98
C GLU A 193 -9.38 -39.43 3.60
N ASP A 194 -8.53 -39.01 2.67
CA ASP A 194 -7.43 -39.85 2.17
C ASP A 194 -6.21 -39.91 3.09
N GLN A 195 -6.06 -38.94 4.01
CA GLN A 195 -4.85 -38.74 4.82
C GLN A 195 -3.59 -38.58 3.94
N LYS A 196 -3.74 -37.95 2.78
CA LYS A 196 -2.68 -37.75 1.78
C LYS A 196 -2.58 -36.30 1.36
N ARG A 197 -1.36 -35.91 0.99
CA ARG A 197 -1.04 -34.62 0.37
C ARG A 197 -1.76 -34.51 -0.97
N GLN A 198 -2.49 -33.42 -1.14
CA GLN A 198 -3.06 -33.04 -2.43
C GLN A 198 -1.95 -32.55 -3.37
N VAL A 199 -1.97 -33.02 -4.61
CA VAL A 199 -1.12 -32.52 -5.69
C VAL A 199 -2.02 -31.93 -6.76
N ASN A 200 -1.71 -30.71 -7.17
CA ASN A 200 -2.38 -30.06 -8.30
C ASN A 200 -1.66 -30.43 -9.59
N ILE A 201 -2.43 -30.77 -10.61
CA ILE A 201 -1.96 -31.14 -11.95
C ILE A 201 -2.59 -30.15 -12.91
N LEU A 202 -1.77 -29.23 -13.41
CA LEU A 202 -2.16 -28.23 -14.38
C LEU A 202 -1.68 -28.69 -15.74
N LEU A 203 -2.53 -28.62 -16.76
CA LEU A 203 -2.11 -28.98 -18.11
C LEU A 203 -2.78 -28.13 -19.17
N ASP A 204 -2.05 -27.98 -20.27
CA ASP A 204 -2.57 -27.47 -21.53
C ASP A 204 -2.68 -28.63 -22.53
N ASN A 205 -3.92 -28.97 -22.88
CA ASN A 205 -4.23 -30.00 -23.86
C ASN A 205 -4.33 -29.38 -25.27
N PRO A 206 -3.39 -29.68 -26.18
CA PRO A 206 -3.39 -29.11 -27.52
C PRO A 206 -4.46 -29.73 -28.45
N TYR A 207 -5.08 -30.84 -28.06
CA TYR A 207 -6.01 -31.58 -28.92
C TYR A 207 -7.44 -31.07 -28.79
N LYS A 208 -8.12 -30.98 -29.94
CA LYS A 208 -9.53 -30.58 -29.99
C LYS A 208 -10.42 -31.60 -29.29
N GLY A 209 -11.39 -31.08 -28.53
CA GLY A 209 -12.37 -31.90 -27.81
C GLY A 209 -11.82 -32.54 -26.54
N SER A 210 -12.52 -33.58 -26.06
CA SER A 210 -12.14 -34.29 -24.82
C SER A 210 -11.09 -35.35 -25.10
N SER A 211 -10.06 -35.42 -24.26
CA SER A 211 -8.96 -36.39 -24.35
C SER A 211 -8.84 -37.21 -23.06
N SER A 212 -8.40 -38.47 -23.18
CA SER A 212 -8.10 -39.29 -22.00
C SER A 212 -6.71 -38.94 -21.49
N PHE A 213 -6.61 -38.61 -20.21
CA PHE A 213 -5.36 -38.24 -19.56
C PHE A 213 -5.08 -39.20 -18.39
N GLN A 214 -3.91 -39.83 -18.39
CA GLN A 214 -3.47 -40.75 -17.36
C GLN A 214 -2.25 -40.18 -16.65
N VAL A 215 -2.21 -40.29 -15.33
CA VAL A 215 -1.09 -39.81 -14.51
C VAL A 215 -0.64 -40.93 -13.58
N LEU A 216 0.64 -41.31 -13.65
CA LEU A 216 1.29 -42.16 -12.66
C LEU A 216 2.04 -41.24 -11.69
N ILE A 217 1.57 -41.19 -10.44
CA ILE A 217 2.10 -40.33 -9.38
C ILE A 217 2.05 -41.07 -8.05
N GLY A 218 3.13 -41.04 -7.26
CA GLY A 218 3.21 -41.78 -6.00
C GLY A 218 2.99 -43.29 -6.15
N GLY A 219 3.32 -43.85 -7.33
CA GLY A 219 3.09 -45.26 -7.66
C GLY A 219 1.63 -45.63 -7.98
N ILE A 220 0.72 -44.66 -8.08
CA ILE A 220 -0.70 -44.89 -8.33
C ILE A 220 -1.08 -44.29 -9.70
N HIS A 221 -1.86 -45.04 -10.48
CA HIS A 221 -2.43 -44.56 -11.72
C HIS A 221 -3.76 -43.84 -11.47
N HIS A 222 -3.87 -42.62 -11.97
CA HIS A 222 -5.10 -41.83 -12.01
C HIS A 222 -5.51 -41.60 -13.46
N GLN A 223 -6.82 -41.55 -13.72
CA GLN A 223 -7.37 -41.33 -15.05
C GLN A 223 -8.40 -40.20 -15.04
N PHE A 224 -8.28 -39.30 -16.01
CA PHE A 224 -9.13 -38.13 -16.19
C PHE A 224 -9.61 -38.01 -17.64
N VAL A 225 -10.64 -37.21 -17.82
CA VAL A 225 -11.06 -36.67 -19.10
C VAL A 225 -10.80 -35.17 -19.07
N VAL A 226 -9.98 -34.68 -20.01
CA VAL A 226 -9.55 -33.27 -20.08
C VAL A 226 -10.07 -32.63 -21.35
N LYS A 227 -10.46 -31.36 -21.28
CA LYS A 227 -10.90 -30.57 -22.45
C LYS A 227 -9.69 -29.97 -23.18
N GLU A 228 -9.89 -29.46 -24.39
CA GLU A 228 -8.90 -28.64 -25.09
C GLU A 228 -8.50 -27.42 -24.25
N GLY A 229 -7.21 -27.05 -24.26
CA GLY A 229 -6.66 -25.91 -23.53
C GLY A 229 -6.36 -26.22 -22.07
N TYR A 230 -6.47 -25.19 -21.22
CA TYR A 230 -6.14 -25.29 -19.80
C TYR A 230 -7.10 -26.18 -19.02
N ASN A 231 -6.53 -27.06 -18.20
CA ASN A 231 -7.22 -27.90 -17.23
C ASN A 231 -6.47 -27.83 -15.90
N LYS A 232 -7.23 -27.76 -14.81
CA LYS A 232 -6.73 -27.90 -13.44
C LYS A 232 -7.38 -29.12 -12.82
N LEU A 233 -6.56 -30.04 -12.36
CA LEU A 233 -6.94 -31.29 -11.69
C LEU A 233 -6.22 -31.39 -10.34
N SER A 234 -6.71 -32.23 -9.45
CA SER A 234 -6.07 -32.49 -8.16
C SER A 234 -6.20 -33.97 -7.77
N VAL A 235 -5.20 -34.50 -7.07
CA VAL A 235 -5.17 -35.89 -6.58
C VAL A 235 -4.59 -36.01 -5.18
N ALA A 236 -5.06 -37.00 -4.42
CA ALA A 236 -4.48 -37.44 -3.16
C ALA A 236 -3.29 -38.40 -3.43
N ALA A 237 -2.06 -37.88 -3.46
CA ALA A 237 -0.91 -38.64 -3.99
C ALA A 237 0.00 -39.25 -2.92
N TYR A 238 0.48 -38.44 -1.97
CA TYR A 238 1.58 -38.82 -1.08
C TYR A 238 1.19 -38.85 0.40
N ASN A 239 1.79 -39.74 1.19
CA ASN A 239 1.71 -39.61 2.65
C ASN A 239 2.37 -38.28 3.07
N PRO A 240 1.78 -37.48 3.98
CA PRO A 240 2.32 -36.18 4.39
C PRO A 240 3.79 -36.18 4.80
N VAL A 241 4.30 -37.28 5.38
CA VAL A 241 5.71 -37.41 5.81
C VAL A 241 6.69 -37.64 4.66
N THR A 242 6.19 -37.90 3.45
CA THR A 242 7.03 -38.15 2.27
C THR A 242 7.73 -36.86 1.86
N THR A 243 9.06 -36.93 1.68
CA THR A 243 9.90 -35.82 1.21
C THR A 243 10.85 -36.30 0.12
N GLY A 244 11.44 -35.37 -0.63
CA GLY A 244 12.38 -35.66 -1.73
C GLY A 244 11.77 -35.39 -3.11
N VAL A 245 12.35 -35.97 -4.15
CA VAL A 245 11.90 -35.76 -5.54
C VAL A 245 11.28 -37.05 -6.08
N ASP A 246 10.08 -36.96 -6.65
CA ASP A 246 9.43 -38.06 -7.36
C ASP A 246 9.27 -37.73 -8.86
N LYS A 247 9.21 -38.76 -9.69
CA LYS A 247 8.96 -38.66 -11.12
C LYS A 247 7.50 -38.94 -11.42
N VAL A 248 6.87 -38.04 -12.16
CA VAL A 248 5.47 -38.14 -12.56
C VAL A 248 5.39 -38.41 -14.05
N VAL A 249 4.64 -39.43 -14.45
CA VAL A 249 4.44 -39.77 -15.86
C VAL A 249 3.01 -39.41 -16.25
N CYS A 250 2.88 -38.48 -17.19
CA CYS A 250 1.61 -37.99 -17.70
C CYS A 250 1.44 -38.45 -19.14
N VAL A 251 0.35 -39.15 -19.45
CA VAL A 251 0.07 -39.69 -20.79
C VAL A 251 -1.27 -39.19 -21.29
N LEU A 252 -1.28 -38.49 -22.42
CA LEU A 252 -2.48 -37.99 -23.10
C LEU A 252 -2.77 -38.84 -24.34
N ASN A 253 -4.01 -39.31 -24.48
CA ASN A 253 -4.48 -40.15 -25.59
C ASN A 253 -3.58 -41.36 -25.89
N ARG A 254 -2.91 -41.91 -24.87
CA ARG A 254 -1.97 -43.05 -24.97
C ARG A 254 -0.80 -42.84 -25.93
N THR A 255 -0.52 -41.61 -26.33
CA THR A 255 0.43 -41.28 -27.40
C THR A 255 1.43 -40.25 -26.93
N ASP A 256 0.97 -39.11 -26.40
CA ASP A 256 1.85 -38.07 -25.89
C ASP A 256 2.19 -38.32 -24.43
N THR A 257 3.49 -38.40 -24.14
CA THR A 257 4.00 -38.59 -22.77
C THR A 257 4.81 -37.39 -22.32
N VAL A 258 4.48 -36.85 -21.15
CA VAL A 258 5.28 -35.85 -20.44
C VAL A 258 5.82 -36.48 -19.16
N TYR A 259 7.13 -36.39 -18.99
CA TYR A 259 7.80 -36.74 -17.73
C TYR A 259 8.03 -35.45 -16.95
N ALA A 260 7.38 -35.34 -15.79
CA ALA A 260 7.55 -34.25 -14.86
C ALA A 260 8.27 -34.75 -13.59
N SER A 261 8.79 -33.81 -12.81
CA SER A 261 9.32 -34.08 -11.47
C SER A 261 8.60 -33.21 -10.47
N ILE A 262 8.35 -33.75 -9.29
CA ILE A 262 7.74 -33.02 -8.18
C ILE A 262 8.68 -33.06 -6.98
N GLU A 263 8.93 -31.89 -6.39
CA GLU A 263 9.67 -31.77 -5.13
C GLU A 263 8.68 -31.75 -3.95
N LEU A 264 8.87 -32.68 -3.02
CA LEU A 264 8.09 -32.82 -1.81
C LEU A 264 8.88 -32.29 -0.62
N LYS A 265 8.48 -31.12 -0.14
CA LYS A 265 9.00 -30.52 1.11
C LYS A 265 8.23 -31.05 2.34
N PRO A 266 8.80 -30.96 3.55
CA PRO A 266 8.08 -31.26 4.79
C PRO A 266 6.76 -30.48 4.90
N ILE A 267 5.73 -31.08 5.50
CA ILE A 267 4.47 -30.40 5.84
C ILE A 267 4.48 -30.09 7.33
N HIS A 268 4.16 -28.84 7.68
CA HIS A 268 3.91 -28.42 9.05
C HIS A 268 2.41 -28.20 9.28
N ASN A 269 1.95 -28.45 10.50
CA ASN A 269 0.55 -28.34 10.87
C ASN A 269 0.18 -26.91 11.32
N TYR A 270 0.25 -25.96 10.39
CA TYR A 270 -0.14 -24.58 10.70
C TYR A 270 -1.65 -24.44 10.94
N VAL A 271 -2.01 -23.55 11.86
CA VAL A 271 -3.39 -23.12 12.13
C VAL A 271 -3.52 -21.65 11.76
N PHE A 272 -4.25 -21.36 10.68
CA PHE A 272 -4.50 -19.98 10.27
C PHE A 272 -5.69 -19.42 11.05
N ASN A 273 -5.39 -18.48 11.94
CA ASN A 273 -6.36 -17.75 12.75
C ASN A 273 -6.84 -16.52 12.00
N ILE A 274 -8.02 -16.63 11.41
CA ILE A 274 -8.67 -15.62 10.57
C ILE A 274 -9.24 -14.50 11.46
N ILE A 275 -8.66 -13.31 11.33
CA ILE A 275 -9.10 -12.08 11.96
C ILE A 275 -10.02 -11.33 10.98
N HIS A 276 -11.31 -11.66 11.05
CA HIS A 276 -12.34 -11.04 10.22
C HIS A 276 -12.66 -9.63 10.70
N HIS A 277 -12.50 -8.64 9.83
CA HIS A 277 -12.76 -7.23 10.10
C HIS A 277 -13.13 -6.48 8.81
N SER A 278 -13.47 -5.20 8.94
CA SER A 278 -13.56 -4.26 7.83
C SER A 278 -12.49 -3.21 8.05
N HIS A 279 -11.53 -3.10 7.12
CA HIS A 279 -10.58 -1.99 7.15
C HIS A 279 -11.33 -0.69 6.91
N ASN A 280 -11.06 0.32 7.74
CA ASN A 280 -11.88 1.53 7.81
C ASN A 280 -11.12 2.76 7.32
N ASP A 281 -11.19 2.96 6.01
CA ASP A 281 -10.80 4.21 5.35
C ASP A 281 -11.88 5.27 5.59
N ILE A 282 -11.60 6.29 6.40
CA ILE A 282 -12.53 7.41 6.63
C ILE A 282 -12.38 8.44 5.50
N GLY A 283 -12.76 8.01 4.29
CA GLY A 283 -12.57 8.73 3.05
C GLY A 283 -12.02 7.81 1.95
N TYR A 284 -11.11 8.34 1.13
CA TYR A 284 -10.40 7.61 0.09
C TYR A 284 -11.25 7.06 -1.06
N SER A 285 -11.83 5.86 -0.88
CA SER A 285 -12.64 5.15 -1.89
C SER A 285 -14.08 5.66 -1.98
N HIS A 286 -14.59 6.21 -0.88
CA HIS A 286 -15.94 6.76 -0.74
C HIS A 286 -15.87 8.09 0.03
N LEU A 287 -16.94 8.89 0.00
CA LEU A 287 -17.02 10.07 0.87
C LEU A 287 -17.13 9.63 2.34
N GLN A 288 -16.57 10.39 3.26
CA GLN A 288 -16.57 10.08 4.70
C GLN A 288 -17.98 9.82 5.25
N THR A 289 -18.99 10.55 4.75
CA THR A 289 -20.41 10.36 5.11
C THR A 289 -21.00 9.05 4.58
N GLU A 290 -20.50 8.55 3.45
CA GLU A 290 -20.91 7.26 2.88
C GLU A 290 -20.26 6.11 3.64
N VAL A 291 -18.97 6.27 4.01
CA VAL A 291 -18.23 5.32 4.86
C VAL A 291 -18.97 5.12 6.18
N GLU A 292 -19.49 6.18 6.79
CA GLU A 292 -20.29 6.09 8.02
C GLU A 292 -21.48 5.13 7.83
N GLN A 293 -22.20 5.27 6.72
CA GLN A 293 -23.34 4.40 6.41
C GLN A 293 -22.90 2.97 6.12
N ILE A 294 -21.76 2.77 5.44
CA ILE A 294 -21.18 1.44 5.18
C ILE A 294 -20.86 0.75 6.50
N GLN A 295 -20.15 1.41 7.41
CA GLN A 295 -19.77 0.81 8.69
C GLN A 295 -20.99 0.57 9.60
N ASN A 296 -21.98 1.46 9.59
CA ASN A 296 -23.26 1.25 10.27
C ASN A 296 -24.02 0.02 9.74
N ARG A 297 -23.92 -0.28 8.43
CA ARG A 297 -24.47 -1.52 7.85
C ARG A 297 -23.63 -2.73 8.24
N ASN A 298 -22.31 -2.62 8.26
CA ASN A 298 -21.42 -3.71 8.65
C ASN A 298 -21.68 -4.15 10.10
N ILE A 299 -21.82 -3.22 11.05
CA ILE A 299 -22.13 -3.55 12.44
C ILE A 299 -23.46 -4.31 12.56
N ARG A 300 -24.51 -3.86 11.84
CA ARG A 300 -25.81 -4.58 11.80
C ARG A 300 -25.69 -5.97 11.19
N SER A 301 -24.92 -6.10 10.10
CA SER A 301 -24.66 -7.40 9.46
C SER A 301 -23.91 -8.33 10.39
N ALA A 302 -22.94 -7.84 11.17
CA ALA A 302 -22.23 -8.63 12.18
C ALA A 302 -23.17 -9.10 13.28
N ILE A 303 -24.00 -8.22 13.86
CA ILE A 303 -25.02 -8.58 14.86
C ILE A 303 -25.91 -9.71 14.33
N LYS A 304 -26.40 -9.58 13.10
CA LYS A 304 -27.27 -10.59 12.47
C LYS A 304 -26.53 -11.90 12.20
N TRP A 305 -25.29 -11.83 11.71
CA TRP A 305 -24.45 -13.00 11.45
C TRP A 305 -24.16 -13.79 12.73
N ILE A 306 -23.87 -13.09 13.82
CA ILE A 306 -23.65 -13.67 15.15
C ILE A 306 -24.91 -14.36 15.66
N ALA A 307 -26.07 -13.69 15.56
CA ALA A 307 -27.34 -14.25 15.99
C ALA A 307 -27.70 -15.56 15.25
N VAL A 308 -27.49 -15.61 13.93
CA VAL A 308 -27.77 -16.80 13.10
C VAL A 308 -26.84 -17.97 13.43
N ASN A 309 -25.59 -17.70 13.84
CA ASN A 309 -24.57 -18.71 14.10
C ASN A 309 -24.34 -19.01 15.59
N LYS A 310 -25.28 -18.62 16.48
CA LYS A 310 -25.15 -18.78 17.94
C LYS A 310 -24.76 -20.20 18.38
N TYR A 311 -25.25 -21.23 17.69
CA TYR A 311 -24.99 -22.64 17.99
C TYR A 311 -24.09 -23.32 16.95
N ALA A 312 -23.43 -22.55 16.08
CA ALA A 312 -22.52 -23.11 15.09
C ALA A 312 -21.25 -23.65 15.77
N ARG A 313 -20.63 -24.68 15.15
CA ARG A 313 -19.33 -25.17 15.60
C ARG A 313 -18.26 -24.10 15.41
N GLU A 314 -18.23 -23.49 14.24
CA GLU A 314 -17.36 -22.35 13.94
C GLU A 314 -18.06 -21.08 14.41
N GLN A 315 -17.58 -20.49 15.50
CA GLN A 315 -18.19 -19.31 16.09
C GLN A 315 -17.82 -18.03 15.32
N PRO A 316 -18.76 -17.10 15.15
CA PRO A 316 -18.50 -15.83 14.47
C PRO A 316 -17.80 -14.83 15.39
N TYR A 317 -16.67 -14.31 14.93
CA TYR A 317 -15.96 -13.20 15.55
C TYR A 317 -15.73 -12.11 14.49
N TRP A 318 -16.13 -10.88 14.79
CA TRP A 318 -15.93 -9.73 13.91
C TRP A 318 -15.28 -8.59 14.67
N HIS A 319 -14.25 -7.99 14.08
CA HIS A 319 -13.50 -6.92 14.71
C HIS A 319 -13.88 -5.57 14.11
N ILE A 320 -14.06 -4.59 14.99
CA ILE A 320 -14.17 -3.19 14.62
C ILE A 320 -12.80 -2.55 14.83
N GLU A 321 -12.15 -2.19 13.74
CA GLU A 321 -10.81 -1.62 13.73
C GLU A 321 -10.74 -0.23 14.38
N SER A 322 -11.79 0.57 14.20
CA SER A 322 -11.84 1.99 14.58
C SER A 322 -13.13 2.32 15.35
N LEU A 323 -13.00 2.94 16.53
CA LEU A 323 -14.17 3.30 17.35
C LEU A 323 -14.97 4.48 16.80
N TRP A 324 -14.48 5.20 15.80
CA TRP A 324 -15.30 6.15 15.02
C TRP A 324 -16.54 5.47 14.45
N ALA A 325 -16.40 4.24 13.92
CA ALA A 325 -17.54 3.47 13.42
C ALA A 325 -18.54 3.14 14.56
N VAL A 326 -18.04 2.83 15.75
CA VAL A 326 -18.87 2.53 16.93
C VAL A 326 -19.65 3.77 17.39
N GLU A 327 -18.98 4.91 17.51
CA GLU A 327 -19.64 6.15 17.94
C GLU A 327 -20.76 6.55 16.99
N ASN A 328 -20.51 6.46 15.68
CA ASN A 328 -21.53 6.77 14.67
C ASN A 328 -22.70 5.79 14.68
N PHE A 329 -22.43 4.49 14.85
CA PHE A 329 -23.48 3.50 14.96
C PHE A 329 -24.35 3.74 16.20
N LEU A 330 -23.73 3.90 17.38
CA LEU A 330 -24.46 4.14 18.63
C LEU A 330 -25.28 5.43 18.61
N ARG A 331 -24.87 6.43 17.82
CA ARG A 331 -25.63 7.67 17.63
C ARG A 331 -26.97 7.46 16.92
N VAL A 332 -27.05 6.51 15.98
CA VAL A 332 -28.25 6.28 15.14
C VAL A 332 -28.97 4.96 15.42
N ALA A 333 -28.36 4.07 16.22
CA ALA A 333 -28.92 2.79 16.60
C ALA A 333 -30.13 2.96 17.53
N SER A 334 -31.12 2.10 17.36
CA SER A 334 -32.21 1.91 18.33
C SER A 334 -31.68 1.33 19.66
N GLU A 335 -32.43 1.49 20.74
CA GLU A 335 -32.04 0.92 22.05
C GLU A 335 -31.85 -0.61 22.00
N SER A 336 -32.66 -1.32 21.23
CA SER A 336 -32.51 -2.77 21.03
C SER A 336 -31.21 -3.12 20.30
N GLU A 337 -30.84 -2.35 19.26
CA GLU A 337 -29.58 -2.55 18.56
C GLU A 337 -28.37 -2.26 19.46
N LYS A 338 -28.45 -1.21 20.31
CA LYS A 338 -27.41 -0.89 21.30
C LYS A 338 -27.23 -2.04 22.30
N GLU A 339 -28.32 -2.56 22.85
CA GLU A 339 -28.29 -3.66 23.81
C GLU A 339 -27.68 -4.94 23.18
N GLN A 340 -28.09 -5.29 21.96
CA GLN A 340 -27.53 -6.43 21.23
C GLN A 340 -26.05 -6.25 20.93
N PHE A 341 -25.66 -5.06 20.47
CA PHE A 341 -24.27 -4.71 20.21
C PHE A 341 -23.41 -4.88 21.46
N ILE A 342 -23.81 -4.27 22.59
CA ILE A 342 -23.07 -4.36 23.85
C ILE A 342 -23.03 -5.80 24.37
N THR A 343 -24.10 -6.58 24.19
CA THR A 343 -24.12 -8.00 24.54
C THR A 343 -23.05 -8.78 23.78
N TYR A 344 -22.93 -8.56 22.47
CA TYR A 344 -21.93 -9.25 21.64
C TYR A 344 -20.51 -8.72 21.84
N VAL A 345 -20.34 -7.49 22.28
CA VAL A 345 -19.05 -6.99 22.76
C VAL A 345 -18.65 -7.70 24.05
N LYS A 346 -19.57 -7.85 25.01
CA LYS A 346 -19.31 -8.54 26.28
C LYS A 346 -19.02 -10.03 26.11
N SER A 347 -19.67 -10.70 25.16
CA SER A 347 -19.38 -12.11 24.84
C SER A 347 -18.10 -12.30 24.03
N GLY A 348 -17.52 -11.22 23.49
CA GLY A 348 -16.31 -11.25 22.67
C GLY A 348 -16.54 -11.59 21.20
N ASN A 349 -17.79 -11.75 20.75
CA ASN A 349 -18.14 -11.97 19.34
C ASN A 349 -17.93 -10.71 18.47
N ILE A 350 -18.16 -9.52 19.05
CA ILE A 350 -17.72 -8.25 18.48
C ILE A 350 -16.50 -7.80 19.27
N VAL A 351 -15.36 -7.69 18.58
CA VAL A 351 -14.09 -7.29 19.20
C VAL A 351 -13.80 -5.85 18.85
N LEU A 352 -13.63 -5.01 19.87
CA LEU A 352 -13.28 -3.61 19.69
C LEU A 352 -11.76 -3.43 19.74
N SER A 353 -11.21 -2.70 18.78
CA SER A 353 -9.87 -2.11 18.83
C SER A 353 -9.95 -0.74 19.50
N ALA A 354 -8.94 -0.37 20.31
CA ALA A 354 -9.02 0.83 21.15
C ALA A 354 -8.85 2.16 20.40
N ASN A 355 -8.25 2.16 19.20
CA ASN A 355 -8.05 3.39 18.43
C ASN A 355 -9.40 3.98 17.99
N TYR A 356 -9.57 5.28 18.17
CA TYR A 356 -10.70 6.01 17.61
C TYR A 356 -10.63 6.00 16.08
N ALA A 357 -9.46 6.28 15.52
CA ALA A 357 -9.12 6.11 14.11
C ALA A 357 -7.64 5.73 14.00
N ASN A 358 -7.23 5.15 12.87
CA ASN A 358 -5.83 4.87 12.59
C ASN A 358 -5.17 6.12 12.01
N ILE A 359 -4.16 6.64 12.71
CA ILE A 359 -3.53 7.93 12.43
C ILE A 359 -2.06 7.79 12.06
N LEU A 360 -1.53 8.77 11.32
CA LEU A 360 -0.11 8.88 11.00
C LEU A 360 0.67 9.34 12.23
N THR A 361 1.10 8.38 13.06
CA THR A 361 1.66 8.67 14.40
C THR A 361 2.96 9.47 14.41
N GLY A 362 3.69 9.55 13.29
CA GLY A 362 4.88 10.41 13.18
C GLY A 362 4.55 11.91 13.15
N LEU A 363 3.32 12.30 12.80
CA LEU A 363 2.87 13.69 12.79
C LEU A 363 2.37 14.16 14.16
N ALA A 364 2.03 13.22 15.04
CA ALA A 364 1.36 13.53 16.30
C ALA A 364 2.34 13.97 17.40
N GLN A 365 1.86 14.83 18.30
CA GLN A 365 2.55 15.10 19.56
C GLN A 365 2.38 13.92 20.55
N PRO A 366 3.33 13.66 21.47
CA PRO A 366 3.25 12.50 22.38
C PRO A 366 1.95 12.41 23.18
N LYS A 367 1.44 13.55 23.66
CA LYS A 367 0.18 13.62 24.42
C LYS A 367 -1.07 13.54 23.55
N GLU A 368 -0.95 13.90 22.28
CA GLU A 368 -2.03 13.81 21.30
C GLU A 368 -2.41 12.34 21.03
N LEU A 369 -1.43 11.43 21.08
CA LEU A 369 -1.65 10.00 20.87
C LEU A 369 -2.58 9.38 21.94
N ASP A 370 -2.60 9.94 23.16
CA ASP A 370 -3.55 9.52 24.20
C ASP A 370 -5.01 9.86 23.82
N TRP A 371 -5.23 10.88 22.98
CA TRP A 371 -6.56 11.29 22.53
C TRP A 371 -7.21 10.25 21.61
N ALA A 372 -6.41 9.53 20.82
CA ALA A 372 -6.89 8.43 19.99
C ALA A 372 -7.53 7.29 20.82
N LEU A 373 -7.23 7.21 22.12
CA LEU A 373 -7.74 6.19 23.04
C LEU A 373 -8.82 6.72 24.00
N GLU A 374 -9.14 8.02 23.94
CA GLU A 374 -10.07 8.65 24.88
C GLU A 374 -11.47 8.04 24.81
N TYR A 375 -11.97 7.80 23.59
CA TYR A 375 -13.31 7.22 23.42
C TYR A 375 -13.40 5.76 23.88
N ALA A 376 -12.31 4.99 23.77
CA ALA A 376 -12.25 3.64 24.34
C ALA A 376 -12.48 3.66 25.86
N LYS A 377 -11.85 4.60 26.57
CA LYS A 377 -12.06 4.78 28.03
C LYS A 377 -13.51 5.14 28.35
N LYS A 378 -14.12 6.03 27.57
CA LYS A 378 -15.54 6.40 27.72
C LYS A 378 -16.45 5.19 27.54
N LEU A 379 -16.27 4.42 26.47
CA LEU A 379 -17.05 3.22 26.20
C LEU A 379 -16.92 2.17 27.33
N GLN A 380 -15.70 1.94 27.83
CA GLN A 380 -15.47 1.01 28.94
C GLN A 380 -16.20 1.46 30.21
N ALA A 381 -16.07 2.74 30.57
CA ALA A 381 -16.72 3.30 31.76
C ALA A 381 -18.25 3.25 31.68
N THR A 382 -18.84 3.61 30.53
CA THR A 382 -20.29 3.66 30.36
C THR A 382 -20.94 2.28 30.28
N ASN A 383 -20.27 1.28 29.68
CA ASN A 383 -20.91 0.00 29.37
C ASN A 383 -20.42 -1.19 30.21
N GLY A 384 -19.38 -0.99 31.04
CA GLY A 384 -18.75 -2.07 31.81
C GLY A 384 -18.13 -3.13 30.90
N ILE A 385 -17.45 -2.69 29.84
CA ILE A 385 -16.71 -3.55 28.90
C ILE A 385 -15.20 -3.37 29.08
N LYS A 386 -14.41 -4.31 28.56
CA LYS A 386 -12.94 -4.22 28.54
C LYS A 386 -12.44 -4.24 27.10
N ILE A 387 -11.59 -3.28 26.74
CA ILE A 387 -10.91 -3.19 25.44
C ILE A 387 -9.42 -3.42 25.71
N SER A 388 -8.85 -4.47 25.11
CA SER A 388 -7.49 -4.96 25.45
C SER A 388 -6.58 -5.11 24.23
N ASN A 389 -6.97 -4.58 23.07
CA ASN A 389 -6.16 -4.63 21.87
C ASN A 389 -6.25 -3.32 21.10
N VAL A 390 -5.24 -3.09 20.28
CA VAL A 390 -5.27 -2.14 19.18
C VAL A 390 -5.01 -2.91 17.88
N MET A 391 -5.73 -2.52 16.85
CA MET A 391 -5.54 -2.94 15.47
C MET A 391 -5.09 -1.74 14.65
N THR A 392 -3.84 -1.75 14.19
CA THR A 392 -3.34 -0.79 13.20
C THR A 392 -3.25 -1.49 11.85
N THR A 393 -3.97 -0.96 10.87
CA THR A 393 -4.06 -1.52 9.52
C THR A 393 -3.58 -0.49 8.50
N ASP A 394 -3.05 -0.97 7.38
CA ASP A 394 -2.61 -0.20 6.20
C ASP A 394 -1.34 0.64 6.42
N ILE A 395 -1.26 1.38 7.52
CA ILE A 395 -0.15 2.28 7.85
C ILE A 395 1.16 1.52 8.09
N PRO A 396 2.25 1.81 7.35
CA PRO A 396 3.57 1.23 7.57
C PRO A 396 4.38 2.05 8.58
N GLY A 397 4.28 1.64 9.84
CA GLY A 397 5.14 2.10 10.92
C GLY A 397 4.36 2.63 12.11
N LEU A 398 5.08 2.85 13.21
CA LEU A 398 4.53 3.41 14.43
C LEU A 398 5.66 4.11 15.20
N SER A 399 5.45 5.38 15.54
CA SER A 399 6.41 6.17 16.32
C SER A 399 6.61 5.58 17.72
N TYR A 400 7.72 5.92 18.38
CA TYR A 400 7.98 5.49 19.76
C TYR A 400 6.83 5.91 20.69
N SER A 401 6.36 7.16 20.60
CA SER A 401 5.24 7.62 21.41
C SER A 401 3.94 6.89 21.05
N GLY A 402 3.77 6.46 19.80
CA GLY A 402 2.64 5.62 19.38
C GLY A 402 2.58 4.32 20.18
N PHE A 403 3.68 3.56 20.20
CA PHE A 403 3.80 2.37 21.05
C PHE A 403 3.61 2.69 22.55
N ASN A 404 4.26 3.76 23.02
CA ASN A 404 4.22 4.14 24.44
C ASN A 404 2.81 4.52 24.90
N SER A 405 2.01 5.16 24.05
CA SER A 405 0.62 5.50 24.33
C SER A 405 -0.20 4.25 24.70
N TYR A 406 -0.03 3.15 23.97
CA TYR A 406 -0.75 1.90 24.25
C TYR A 406 -0.35 1.31 25.61
N VAL A 407 0.96 1.30 25.91
CA VAL A 407 1.47 0.85 27.21
C VAL A 407 0.98 1.73 28.37
N ASN A 408 1.01 3.05 28.19
CA ASN A 408 0.55 4.01 29.21
C ASN A 408 -0.95 3.87 29.51
N ASN A 409 -1.73 3.49 28.50
CA ASN A 409 -3.17 3.28 28.61
C ASN A 409 -3.55 1.82 28.96
N GLY A 410 -2.57 0.97 29.28
CA GLY A 410 -2.81 -0.39 29.76
C GLY A 410 -3.36 -1.34 28.69
N ILE A 411 -3.09 -1.06 27.41
CA ILE A 411 -3.43 -1.94 26.30
C ILE A 411 -2.30 -2.97 26.13
N PRO A 412 -2.56 -4.28 26.33
CA PRO A 412 -1.52 -5.31 26.28
C PRO A 412 -1.17 -5.79 24.87
N TYR A 413 -2.05 -5.62 23.88
CA TYR A 413 -1.91 -6.26 22.57
C TYR A 413 -1.99 -5.26 21.41
N LEU A 414 -1.05 -5.37 20.47
CA LEU A 414 -1.07 -4.65 19.19
C LEU A 414 -1.02 -5.66 18.04
N SER A 415 -2.10 -5.69 17.26
CA SER A 415 -2.19 -6.43 16.01
C SER A 415 -1.88 -5.49 14.86
N PHE A 416 -0.70 -5.66 14.26
CA PHE A 416 -0.16 -4.78 13.24
C PHE A 416 -0.34 -5.40 11.85
N GLY A 417 -0.99 -4.71 10.92
CA GLY A 417 -1.32 -5.22 9.59
C GLY A 417 -1.15 -4.16 8.50
N PRO A 418 0.10 -3.77 8.18
CA PRO A 418 0.36 -2.72 7.19
C PRO A 418 -0.11 -3.11 5.77
N ASN A 419 -0.08 -2.16 4.85
CA ASN A 419 -0.50 -2.36 3.46
C ASN A 419 0.23 -3.55 2.83
N TYR A 420 -0.50 -4.40 2.11
CA TYR A 420 0.07 -5.55 1.43
C TYR A 420 -0.40 -5.68 -0.01
N VAL A 421 0.55 -5.58 -0.93
CA VAL A 421 0.34 -5.81 -2.36
C VAL A 421 1.50 -6.69 -2.84
N GLY A 422 1.29 -8.00 -2.82
CA GLY A 422 2.36 -8.98 -3.03
C GLY A 422 3.11 -8.87 -4.37
N SER A 423 2.52 -8.19 -5.37
CA SER A 423 3.14 -7.92 -6.68
C SER A 423 4.12 -6.74 -6.67
N LEU A 424 4.07 -5.85 -5.68
CA LEU A 424 4.99 -4.71 -5.57
C LEU A 424 6.34 -5.13 -4.95
N ALA A 425 7.39 -4.36 -5.24
CA ALA A 425 8.75 -4.64 -4.79
C ALA A 425 8.88 -4.68 -3.26
N ASP A 426 8.24 -3.73 -2.58
CA ASP A 426 8.20 -3.62 -1.11
C ASP A 426 7.06 -4.45 -0.49
N LYS A 427 6.34 -5.24 -1.31
CA LYS A 427 5.16 -6.03 -0.91
C LYS A 427 4.02 -5.19 -0.33
N GLY A 428 3.98 -3.90 -0.62
CA GLY A 428 2.94 -2.92 -0.33
C GLY A 428 3.28 -1.59 -1.00
N ASP A 429 2.34 -0.66 -1.09
CA ASP A 429 2.63 0.67 -1.67
C ASP A 429 3.34 1.56 -0.65
N ARG A 430 4.57 1.99 -0.95
CA ARG A 430 5.41 2.84 -0.10
C ARG A 430 5.57 2.33 1.35
N VAL A 431 5.55 1.00 1.58
CA VAL A 431 5.70 0.40 2.93
C VAL A 431 7.15 0.12 3.34
N GLY A 432 8.09 0.36 2.44
CA GLY A 432 9.51 0.06 2.63
C GLY A 432 9.73 -1.40 3.02
N SER A 433 10.57 -1.65 4.02
CA SER A 433 10.91 -3.02 4.43
C SER A 433 10.09 -3.52 5.63
N VAL A 434 8.95 -2.91 5.98
CA VAL A 434 8.14 -3.32 7.14
C VAL A 434 7.66 -4.76 7.00
N ILE A 435 7.02 -5.12 5.88
CA ILE A 435 6.53 -6.49 5.64
C ILE A 435 7.70 -7.49 5.60
N GLU A 436 8.78 -7.16 4.88
CA GLU A 436 9.96 -8.03 4.75
C GLU A 436 10.63 -8.32 6.10
N GLN A 437 10.76 -7.31 6.97
CA GLN A 437 11.53 -7.44 8.19
C GLN A 437 10.70 -7.76 9.44
N GLN A 438 9.41 -7.43 9.45
CA GLN A 438 8.51 -7.63 10.60
C GLN A 438 7.38 -8.61 10.33
N GLY A 439 7.06 -8.95 9.08
CA GLY A 439 6.00 -9.89 8.74
C GLY A 439 6.15 -11.21 9.49
N ASP A 440 5.05 -11.68 10.07
CA ASP A 440 4.94 -12.91 10.87
C ASP A 440 5.77 -12.94 12.15
N LYS A 441 6.32 -11.80 12.59
CA LYS A 441 7.06 -11.73 13.85
C LYS A 441 6.18 -11.24 14.98
N ALA A 442 6.39 -11.83 16.15
CA ALA A 442 5.84 -11.38 17.41
C ALA A 442 6.98 -10.99 18.36
N PHE A 443 6.78 -9.92 19.12
CA PHE A 443 7.76 -9.43 20.09
C PHE A 443 7.09 -8.61 21.19
N TYR A 444 7.76 -8.46 22.33
CA TYR A 444 7.39 -7.49 23.34
C TYR A 444 8.03 -6.14 23.05
N TRP A 445 7.23 -5.09 23.02
CA TRP A 445 7.72 -3.73 23.05
C TRP A 445 7.67 -3.19 24.49
N LYS A 446 8.72 -2.45 24.89
CA LYS A 446 8.78 -1.72 26.16
C LYS A 446 9.23 -0.26 25.96
N PRO A 447 8.76 0.68 26.80
CA PRO A 447 9.25 2.06 26.80
C PRO A 447 10.76 2.14 27.05
N ASP A 448 11.25 1.34 27.99
CA ASP A 448 12.66 1.20 28.32
C ASP A 448 12.92 -0.18 28.96
N SER A 449 14.19 -0.52 29.18
CA SER A 449 14.60 -1.82 29.74
C SER A 449 14.15 -2.04 31.19
N ALA A 450 13.94 -0.98 31.97
CA ALA A 450 13.52 -1.05 33.37
C ALA A 450 11.99 -1.16 33.52
N SER A 451 11.22 -0.81 32.50
CA SER A 451 9.76 -0.91 32.52
C SER A 451 9.27 -2.34 32.74
N THR A 452 8.34 -2.48 33.70
CA THR A 452 7.57 -3.71 33.91
C THR A 452 6.35 -3.80 33.00
N LYS A 453 5.91 -2.68 32.43
CA LYS A 453 4.83 -2.64 31.44
C LYS A 453 5.38 -2.95 30.05
N ARG A 454 4.60 -3.70 29.26
CA ARG A 454 4.95 -4.16 27.91
C ARG A 454 3.71 -4.24 27.02
N LEU A 455 3.95 -4.25 25.72
CA LEU A 455 2.95 -4.47 24.67
C LEU A 455 3.40 -5.67 23.84
N LEU A 456 2.54 -6.67 23.65
CA LEU A 456 2.79 -7.73 22.68
C LEU A 456 2.39 -7.23 21.30
N VAL A 457 3.37 -7.11 20.42
CA VAL A 457 3.20 -6.72 19.02
C VAL A 457 3.27 -7.98 18.17
N TRP A 458 2.31 -8.18 17.27
CA TRP A 458 2.37 -9.25 16.28
C TRP A 458 1.91 -8.76 14.90
N THR A 459 2.86 -8.78 13.97
CA THR A 459 2.67 -8.28 12.60
C THR A 459 2.14 -9.38 11.70
N ALA A 460 1.04 -9.13 10.99
CA ALA A 460 0.52 -10.04 9.97
C ALA A 460 1.41 -10.00 8.71
N GLY A 461 2.05 -11.11 8.34
CA GLY A 461 2.99 -11.15 7.21
C GLY A 461 2.37 -10.91 5.83
N LYS A 462 1.04 -11.06 5.71
CA LYS A 462 0.28 -10.75 4.49
C LYS A 462 -0.55 -9.47 4.58
N GLY A 463 -0.25 -8.60 5.55
CA GLY A 463 -1.01 -7.37 5.79
C GLY A 463 -2.51 -7.63 5.96
N TYR A 464 -3.35 -6.66 5.61
CA TYR A 464 -4.82 -6.79 5.71
C TYR A 464 -5.50 -7.14 4.40
N SER A 465 -4.99 -6.61 3.29
CA SER A 465 -5.59 -6.64 1.95
C SER A 465 -5.32 -7.95 1.21
N TYR A 466 -4.73 -8.97 1.86
CA TYR A 466 -4.32 -10.21 1.21
C TYR A 466 -5.44 -10.77 0.34
N PHE A 467 -6.69 -10.82 0.83
CA PHE A 467 -7.87 -11.38 0.16
C PHE A 467 -8.73 -10.39 -0.63
N HIS A 468 -8.26 -9.17 -0.88
CA HIS A 468 -8.96 -8.21 -1.73
C HIS A 468 -9.13 -8.71 -3.17
N GLY A 469 -10.21 -8.27 -3.81
CA GLY A 469 -10.48 -8.54 -5.23
C GLY A 469 -10.82 -9.99 -5.59
N ILE A 470 -10.93 -10.93 -4.64
CA ILE A 470 -11.32 -12.32 -4.94
C ILE A 470 -12.82 -12.41 -5.22
N PRO A 471 -13.23 -12.84 -6.44
CA PRO A 471 -14.64 -13.14 -6.73
C PRO A 471 -15.13 -14.39 -5.98
N ASP A 472 -16.40 -14.40 -5.60
CA ASP A 472 -17.00 -15.54 -4.88
C ASP A 472 -16.92 -16.86 -5.67
N ALA A 473 -17.04 -16.80 -6.99
CA ALA A 473 -16.97 -17.98 -7.87
C ALA A 473 -15.61 -18.72 -7.80
N THR A 474 -14.54 -18.02 -7.46
CA THR A 474 -13.16 -18.55 -7.41
C THR A 474 -12.59 -18.58 -5.99
N LYS A 475 -13.41 -18.28 -4.97
CA LYS A 475 -12.95 -18.08 -3.59
C LYS A 475 -12.24 -19.32 -3.03
N GLN A 476 -12.86 -20.50 -3.15
CA GLN A 476 -12.31 -21.75 -2.63
C GLN A 476 -10.92 -22.03 -3.22
N GLU A 477 -10.83 -22.07 -4.55
CA GLU A 477 -9.59 -22.37 -5.27
C GLU A 477 -8.47 -21.36 -4.95
N THR A 478 -8.83 -20.08 -4.87
CA THR A 478 -7.86 -19.01 -4.57
C THR A 478 -7.33 -19.13 -3.15
N TRP A 479 -8.19 -19.48 -2.19
CA TRP A 479 -7.78 -19.74 -0.81
C TRP A 479 -6.89 -20.97 -0.68
N GLU A 480 -7.25 -22.07 -1.34
CA GLU A 480 -6.43 -23.29 -1.38
C GLU A 480 -5.01 -22.99 -1.87
N GLN A 481 -4.89 -22.25 -2.96
CA GLN A 481 -3.60 -21.83 -3.50
C GLN A 481 -2.85 -20.93 -2.52
N ARG A 482 -3.47 -19.82 -2.08
CA ARG A 482 -2.81 -18.81 -1.24
C ARG A 482 -2.39 -19.34 0.13
N ILE A 483 -3.18 -20.21 0.73
CA ILE A 483 -2.85 -20.83 2.02
C ILE A 483 -1.74 -21.87 1.83
N SER A 484 -1.80 -22.68 0.76
CA SER A 484 -0.72 -23.62 0.43
C SER A 484 0.61 -22.90 0.20
N ASP A 485 0.61 -21.82 -0.58
CA ASP A 485 1.80 -21.01 -0.86
C ASP A 485 2.32 -20.35 0.41
N TYR A 486 1.43 -19.86 1.27
CA TYR A 486 1.84 -19.25 2.53
C TYR A 486 2.46 -20.27 3.49
N CYS A 487 1.95 -21.50 3.58
CA CYS A 487 2.63 -22.57 4.31
C CYS A 487 4.07 -22.78 3.79
N GLN A 488 4.26 -22.75 2.47
CA GLN A 488 5.57 -22.88 1.82
C GLN A 488 6.52 -21.73 2.21
N GLU A 489 6.02 -20.51 2.25
CA GLU A 489 6.78 -19.33 2.68
C GLU A 489 7.15 -19.39 4.17
N LEU A 490 6.22 -19.77 5.05
CA LEU A 490 6.45 -19.93 6.49
C LEU A 490 7.50 -21.01 6.78
N LEU A 491 7.48 -22.11 6.02
CA LEU A 491 8.52 -23.14 6.09
C LEU A 491 9.89 -22.60 5.65
N ALA A 492 9.93 -21.85 4.54
CA ALA A 492 11.17 -21.29 4.02
C ALA A 492 11.78 -20.23 4.95
N SER A 493 10.95 -19.50 5.70
CA SER A 493 11.38 -18.50 6.69
C SER A 493 11.67 -19.08 8.08
N ASN A 494 11.50 -20.40 8.27
CA ASN A 494 11.61 -21.09 9.56
C ASN A 494 10.66 -20.49 10.63
N TYR A 495 9.41 -20.21 10.25
CA TYR A 495 8.39 -19.72 11.18
C TYR A 495 8.24 -20.67 12.38
N PRO A 496 8.39 -20.18 13.63
CA PRO A 496 8.60 -21.05 14.79
C PRO A 496 7.32 -21.50 15.50
N TYR A 497 6.13 -21.05 15.04
CA TYR A 497 4.86 -21.28 15.73
C TYR A 497 3.90 -22.14 14.90
N GLU A 498 2.90 -22.74 15.56
CA GLU A 498 1.79 -23.40 14.88
C GLU A 498 0.70 -22.40 14.47
N ASP A 499 0.35 -21.47 15.37
CA ASP A 499 -0.66 -20.44 15.11
C ASP A 499 -0.11 -19.36 14.17
N VAL A 500 -0.84 -19.04 13.11
CA VAL A 500 -0.56 -17.94 12.17
C VAL A 500 -1.71 -16.94 12.24
N GLN A 501 -1.43 -15.68 12.54
CA GLN A 501 -2.42 -14.61 12.43
C GLN A 501 -2.66 -14.30 10.94
N LEU A 502 -3.92 -14.35 10.51
CA LEU A 502 -4.29 -14.07 9.12
C LEU A 502 -5.42 -13.04 9.07
N ARG A 503 -5.14 -11.84 8.56
CA ARG A 503 -6.16 -10.81 8.38
C ARG A 503 -7.11 -11.19 7.26
N TYR A 504 -8.39 -10.91 7.46
CA TYR A 504 -9.40 -11.10 6.43
C TYR A 504 -10.36 -9.91 6.33
N THR A 505 -10.21 -9.20 5.22
CA THR A 505 -11.18 -8.29 4.61
C THR A 505 -11.57 -8.86 3.24
N LYS A 506 -12.78 -8.57 2.76
CA LYS A 506 -13.29 -9.07 1.48
C LYS A 506 -13.65 -7.89 0.57
N ILE A 507 -13.52 -8.10 -0.75
CA ILE A 507 -13.83 -7.14 -1.82
C ILE A 507 -12.76 -6.04 -1.92
N SER A 508 -12.74 -5.11 -0.97
CA SER A 508 -11.88 -3.92 -0.97
C SER A 508 -11.86 -3.29 0.43
N ASP A 509 -11.23 -2.12 0.55
CA ASP A 509 -11.35 -1.25 1.73
C ASP A 509 -12.83 -0.94 2.02
N ASN A 510 -13.15 -0.73 3.30
CA ASN A 510 -14.53 -0.63 3.81
C ASN A 510 -15.41 -1.86 3.50
N GLY A 511 -14.78 -3.00 3.18
CA GLY A 511 -15.43 -4.22 2.75
C GLY A 511 -16.46 -4.77 3.75
N PRO A 512 -17.48 -5.51 3.27
CA PRO A 512 -18.59 -5.95 4.11
C PRO A 512 -18.23 -7.13 5.01
N VAL A 513 -19.08 -7.40 5.99
CA VAL A 513 -19.05 -8.65 6.77
C VAL A 513 -19.34 -9.84 5.85
N ASP A 514 -18.38 -10.76 5.70
CA ASP A 514 -18.63 -12.06 5.07
C ASP A 514 -19.44 -12.97 6.00
N THR A 515 -20.76 -12.99 5.80
CA THR A 515 -21.70 -13.77 6.61
C THR A 515 -21.68 -15.28 6.31
N LEU A 516 -20.89 -15.73 5.32
CA LEU A 516 -20.74 -17.14 4.96
C LEU A 516 -19.42 -17.74 5.47
N LEU A 517 -18.61 -16.96 6.20
CA LEU A 517 -17.27 -17.40 6.62
C LEU A 517 -17.30 -18.64 7.54
N CYS A 518 -18.26 -18.74 8.47
CA CYS A 518 -18.42 -19.91 9.35
C CYS A 518 -18.60 -21.20 8.53
N ASP A 519 -19.47 -21.16 7.52
CA ASP A 519 -19.72 -22.31 6.65
C ASP A 519 -18.52 -22.63 5.76
N PHE A 520 -17.82 -21.61 5.28
CA PHE A 520 -16.60 -21.77 4.51
C PHE A 520 -15.50 -22.46 5.33
N VAL A 521 -15.22 -21.98 6.54
CA VAL A 521 -14.21 -22.58 7.45
C VAL A 521 -14.60 -24.00 7.85
N LYS A 522 -15.88 -24.25 8.14
CA LYS A 522 -16.40 -25.59 8.41
C LYS A 522 -16.16 -26.54 7.24
N GLN A 523 -16.41 -26.09 6.01
CA GLN A 523 -16.19 -26.89 4.79
C GLN A 523 -14.69 -27.16 4.58
N TRP A 524 -13.85 -26.14 4.73
CA TRP A 524 -12.40 -26.30 4.68
C TRP A 524 -11.91 -27.35 5.67
N ASN A 525 -12.25 -27.21 6.95
CA ASN A 525 -11.79 -28.12 7.99
C ASN A 525 -12.39 -29.54 7.85
N LYS A 526 -13.50 -29.69 7.13
CA LYS A 526 -14.04 -31.00 6.75
C LYS A 526 -13.19 -31.64 5.64
N GLN A 527 -12.77 -30.87 4.65
CA GLN A 527 -11.99 -31.32 3.50
C GLN A 527 -10.52 -31.57 3.86
N PHE A 528 -9.90 -30.65 4.59
CA PHE A 528 -8.48 -30.68 4.90
C PHE A 528 -8.21 -31.02 6.37
N LEU A 529 -7.21 -31.87 6.56
CA LEU A 529 -6.59 -32.14 7.86
C LEU A 529 -5.59 -31.03 8.21
N VAL A 530 -4.77 -30.64 7.23
CA VAL A 530 -3.71 -29.63 7.35
C VAL A 530 -3.74 -28.72 6.10
N PRO A 531 -3.54 -27.41 6.24
CA PRO A 531 -3.62 -26.65 7.49
C PRO A 531 -5.09 -26.48 7.94
N GLN A 532 -5.28 -26.14 9.21
CA GLN A 532 -6.61 -25.81 9.74
C GLN A 532 -6.88 -24.31 9.64
N LEU A 533 -8.16 -23.95 9.47
CA LEU A 533 -8.63 -22.57 9.55
C LEU A 533 -9.46 -22.37 10.83
N HIS A 534 -9.31 -21.24 11.48
CA HIS A 534 -10.10 -20.89 12.66
C HIS A 534 -10.50 -19.41 12.60
N ILE A 535 -11.78 -19.09 12.81
CA ILE A 535 -12.21 -17.70 12.97
C ILE A 535 -11.87 -17.30 14.41
N ALA A 536 -10.96 -16.35 14.59
CA ALA A 536 -10.39 -16.08 15.90
C ALA A 536 -10.75 -14.68 16.41
N SER A 537 -11.00 -14.56 17.72
CA SER A 537 -10.99 -13.28 18.43
C SER A 537 -9.55 -12.88 18.74
N LEU A 538 -9.14 -11.66 18.41
CA LEU A 538 -7.80 -11.15 18.72
C LEU A 538 -7.46 -11.29 20.21
N ASN A 539 -8.41 -10.97 21.10
CA ASN A 539 -8.15 -11.04 22.54
C ASN A 539 -7.81 -12.47 22.99
N THR A 540 -8.58 -13.46 22.54
CA THR A 540 -8.36 -14.87 22.90
C THR A 540 -7.11 -15.43 22.24
N LEU A 541 -6.88 -15.11 20.96
CA LEU A 541 -5.70 -15.54 20.21
C LEU A 541 -4.41 -15.02 20.87
N TYR A 542 -4.35 -13.72 21.17
CA TYR A 542 -3.14 -13.12 21.74
C TYR A 542 -2.88 -13.60 23.15
N GLN A 543 -3.93 -13.78 23.96
CA GLN A 543 -3.78 -14.36 25.30
C GLN A 543 -3.26 -15.80 25.24
N LYS A 544 -3.77 -16.63 24.32
CA LYS A 544 -3.30 -18.00 24.10
C LYS A 544 -1.83 -17.97 23.67
N PHE A 545 -1.52 -17.22 22.61
CA PHE A 545 -0.17 -17.11 22.06
C PHE A 545 0.85 -16.60 23.09
N GLU A 546 0.49 -15.57 23.86
CA GLU A 546 1.34 -15.05 24.93
C GLU A 546 1.59 -16.12 26.00
N THR A 547 0.56 -16.85 26.42
CA THR A 547 0.68 -17.91 27.44
C THR A 547 1.65 -19.01 26.97
N GLU A 548 1.58 -19.40 25.70
CA GLU A 548 2.36 -20.49 25.11
C GLU A 548 3.81 -20.08 24.79
N HIS A 549 4.03 -18.82 24.39
CA HIS A 549 5.32 -18.40 23.79
C HIS A 549 6.06 -17.28 24.51
N GLN A 550 5.53 -16.67 25.58
CA GLN A 550 6.14 -15.50 26.24
C GLN A 550 7.62 -15.63 26.60
N SER A 551 8.12 -16.84 26.90
CA SER A 551 9.54 -17.07 27.26
C SER A 551 10.49 -17.02 26.05
N GLN A 552 9.96 -17.12 24.84
CA GLN A 552 10.71 -17.16 23.58
C GLN A 552 10.64 -15.84 22.81
N LEU A 553 9.72 -14.94 23.21
CA LEU A 553 9.51 -13.67 22.49
C LEU A 553 10.65 -12.69 22.78
N PRO A 554 11.27 -12.12 21.73
CA PRO A 554 12.26 -11.07 21.93
C PRO A 554 11.59 -9.82 22.50
N THR A 555 12.37 -9.00 23.20
CA THR A 555 11.91 -7.70 23.71
C THR A 555 12.70 -6.58 23.07
N TYR A 556 11.99 -5.57 22.58
CA TYR A 556 12.56 -4.41 21.91
C TYR A 556 12.05 -3.09 22.49
N THR A 557 12.75 -2.01 22.18
CA THR A 557 12.36 -0.62 22.42
C THR A 557 12.77 0.22 21.21
N GLY A 558 12.23 1.42 21.08
CA GLY A 558 12.41 2.26 19.90
C GLY A 558 11.15 2.34 19.06
N GLU A 559 11.29 2.60 17.76
CA GLU A 559 10.17 2.81 16.85
C GLU A 559 10.32 2.00 15.56
N ILE A 560 9.19 1.75 14.89
CA ILE A 560 9.22 1.36 13.48
C ILE A 560 9.02 2.67 12.72
N SER A 561 10.11 3.36 12.37
CA SER A 561 10.03 4.72 11.82
C SER A 561 9.08 4.76 10.62
N PRO A 562 8.04 5.60 10.68
CA PRO A 562 6.97 5.59 9.67
C PRO A 562 7.36 6.04 8.25
N TYR A 563 6.54 5.68 7.26
CA TYR A 563 6.80 5.98 5.83
C TYR A 563 5.79 6.88 5.14
N TRP A 564 4.58 7.08 5.69
CA TRP A 564 3.47 7.73 4.96
C TRP A 564 3.22 9.18 5.35
N GLU A 565 3.95 9.64 6.36
CA GLU A 565 3.88 10.98 6.93
C GLU A 565 4.31 12.05 5.91
N ASP A 566 5.17 11.70 4.97
CA ASP A 566 5.55 12.60 3.87
C ASP A 566 4.37 13.00 2.99
N GLY A 567 3.36 12.15 2.83
CA GLY A 567 2.20 12.46 2.01
C GLY A 567 1.34 13.58 2.59
N ALA A 568 1.23 13.66 3.92
CA ALA A 568 0.48 14.72 4.61
C ALA A 568 1.02 16.13 4.28
N TYR A 569 2.29 16.22 3.90
CA TYR A 569 2.95 17.44 3.48
C TYR A 569 2.55 17.93 2.09
N SER A 570 1.64 17.22 1.41
CA SER A 570 0.82 17.75 0.31
C SER A 570 -0.17 18.84 0.73
N THR A 571 -0.38 18.99 2.04
CA THR A 571 -1.20 20.04 2.66
C THR A 571 -0.47 20.60 3.87
N ALA A 572 0.80 20.94 3.68
CA ALA A 572 1.72 21.32 4.75
C ALA A 572 1.22 22.53 5.54
N LYS A 573 0.56 23.49 4.88
CA LYS A 573 -0.05 24.65 5.55
C LYS A 573 -1.08 24.23 6.61
N GLU A 574 -2.00 23.33 6.26
CA GLU A 574 -3.02 22.83 7.18
C GLU A 574 -2.40 21.98 8.30
N GLU A 575 -1.38 21.18 7.99
CA GLU A 575 -0.63 20.40 8.99
C GLU A 575 0.10 21.31 10.00
N MET A 576 0.79 22.35 9.53
CA MET A 576 1.44 23.35 10.39
C MET A 576 0.43 24.03 11.32
N ALA A 577 -0.75 24.38 10.80
CA ALA A 577 -1.83 24.96 11.59
C ALA A 577 -2.38 23.98 12.64
N MET A 578 -2.57 22.70 12.27
CA MET A 578 -3.00 21.65 13.19
C MET A 578 -1.98 21.45 14.32
N ARG A 579 -0.70 21.32 14.00
CA ARG A 579 0.36 21.16 15.02
C ARG A 579 0.42 22.34 15.99
N SER A 580 0.28 23.57 15.49
CA SER A 580 0.16 24.76 16.34
C SER A 580 -1.06 24.69 17.26
N LEU A 581 -2.21 24.26 16.74
CA LEU A 581 -3.44 24.10 17.52
C LEU A 581 -3.30 23.03 18.61
N VAL A 582 -2.63 21.91 18.33
CA VAL A 582 -2.34 20.87 19.33
C VAL A 582 -1.50 21.43 20.48
N GLN A 583 -0.42 22.15 20.18
CA GLN A 583 0.42 22.76 21.22
C GLN A 583 -0.34 23.78 22.09
N LYS A 584 -1.16 24.62 21.45
CA LYS A 584 -2.06 25.57 22.12
C LYS A 584 -3.06 24.85 23.02
N THR A 585 -3.62 23.73 22.55
CA THR A 585 -4.58 22.91 23.29
C THR A 585 -3.94 22.27 24.51
N LEU A 586 -2.77 21.65 24.37
CA LEU A 586 -2.03 21.06 25.48
C LEU A 586 -1.67 22.09 26.57
N ALA A 587 -1.23 23.28 26.17
CA ALA A 587 -0.96 24.37 27.10
C ALA A 587 -2.22 24.86 27.83
N LEU A 588 -3.35 24.94 27.11
CA LEU A 588 -4.65 25.30 27.69
C LEU A 588 -5.14 24.25 28.69
N GLU A 589 -5.01 22.96 28.35
CA GLU A 589 -5.37 21.85 29.25
C GLU A 589 -4.55 21.89 30.55
N GLU A 590 -3.23 22.11 30.47
CA GLU A 590 -2.38 22.21 31.65
C GLU A 590 -2.74 23.43 32.50
N ALA A 591 -2.99 24.59 31.87
CA ALA A 591 -3.39 25.81 32.57
C ALA A 591 -4.73 25.67 33.33
N CYS A 592 -5.65 24.82 32.85
CA CYS A 592 -6.96 24.62 33.47
C CYS A 592 -7.08 23.36 34.35
N LYS A 593 -6.01 22.55 34.46
CA LYS A 593 -6.00 21.20 35.05
C LYS A 593 -6.54 21.11 36.49
N SER A 594 -6.34 22.14 37.30
CA SER A 594 -6.78 22.22 38.70
C SER A 594 -8.12 22.95 38.89
N SER A 595 -8.77 23.38 37.81
CA SER A 595 -9.98 24.20 37.86
C SER A 595 -11.26 23.36 37.71
N LYS A 596 -12.35 23.78 38.39
CA LYS A 596 -13.73 23.34 38.05
C LYS A 596 -14.10 23.68 36.60
N ALA A 597 -13.31 24.50 35.94
CA ALA A 597 -13.53 24.95 34.58
C ALA A 597 -13.18 23.89 33.52
N LYS A 598 -12.27 22.93 33.81
CA LYS A 598 -12.03 21.77 32.90
C LYS A 598 -13.29 20.91 32.77
N LEU A 599 -13.98 20.63 33.89
CA LEU A 599 -15.24 19.89 33.90
C LEU A 599 -16.36 20.61 33.11
N LYS A 600 -16.37 21.95 33.14
CA LYS A 600 -17.37 22.74 32.40
C LYS A 600 -17.28 22.56 30.88
N TYR A 601 -16.07 22.35 30.36
CA TYR A 601 -15.79 22.28 28.91
C TYR A 601 -15.33 20.89 28.46
N GLU A 602 -15.59 19.84 29.25
CA GLU A 602 -15.13 18.48 28.95
C GLU A 602 -15.60 17.98 27.57
N ASN A 603 -16.84 18.29 27.20
CA ASN A 603 -17.39 17.94 25.88
C ASN A 603 -16.69 18.70 24.75
N GLU A 604 -16.45 20.01 24.92
CA GLU A 604 -15.70 20.79 23.93
C GLU A 604 -14.25 20.32 23.79
N PHE A 605 -13.56 19.97 24.88
CA PHE A 605 -12.21 19.38 24.81
C PHE A 605 -12.23 18.07 24.04
N TYR A 606 -13.19 17.19 24.33
CA TYR A 606 -13.35 15.96 23.57
C TYR A 606 -13.57 16.22 22.07
N LEU A 607 -14.33 17.26 21.72
CA LEU A 607 -14.54 17.64 20.32
C LEU A 607 -13.26 18.19 19.67
N VAL A 608 -12.42 18.93 20.39
CA VAL A 608 -11.08 19.29 19.88
C VAL A 608 -10.28 18.02 19.61
N HIS A 609 -10.13 17.15 20.61
CA HIS A 609 -9.35 15.91 20.54
C HIS A 609 -9.81 15.00 19.39
N LYS A 610 -11.11 14.76 19.28
CA LYS A 610 -11.73 13.96 18.22
C LYS A 610 -11.42 14.51 16.83
N ASN A 611 -11.52 15.82 16.64
CA ASN A 611 -11.27 16.43 15.35
C ASN A 611 -9.77 16.42 14.99
N VAL A 612 -8.87 16.60 15.96
CA VAL A 612 -7.42 16.42 15.74
C VAL A 612 -7.12 15.00 15.26
N VAL A 613 -7.65 13.98 15.96
CA VAL A 613 -7.46 12.57 15.58
C VAL A 613 -8.00 12.29 14.17
N LEU A 614 -9.16 12.85 13.80
CA LEU A 614 -9.74 12.67 12.46
C LEU A 614 -8.96 13.40 11.36
N PHE A 615 -8.32 14.51 11.68
CA PHE A 615 -7.42 15.18 10.75
C PHE A 615 -6.15 14.36 10.50
N HIS A 616 -5.54 13.75 11.52
CA HIS A 616 -4.36 12.89 11.34
C HIS A 616 -4.66 11.45 10.91
N GLU A 617 -5.94 11.10 10.75
CA GLU A 617 -6.37 9.83 10.19
C GLU A 617 -5.72 9.58 8.82
N HIS A 618 -5.29 8.35 8.54
CA HIS A 618 -4.38 8.04 7.44
C HIS A 618 -4.95 8.21 6.02
N THR A 619 -6.27 8.24 5.85
CA THR A 619 -6.88 8.62 4.57
C THR A 619 -6.90 10.14 4.45
N TRP A 620 -5.94 10.66 3.68
CA TRP A 620 -5.70 12.09 3.60
C TRP A 620 -6.57 12.78 2.53
N GLY A 621 -7.04 12.01 1.57
CA GLY A 621 -7.74 12.46 0.37
C GLY A 621 -8.27 11.26 -0.41
N SER A 622 -8.44 11.39 -1.73
CA SER A 622 -9.13 10.42 -2.57
C SER A 622 -8.20 9.52 -3.40
N TRP A 623 -8.69 8.35 -3.81
CA TRP A 623 -7.96 7.45 -4.70
C TRP A 623 -7.59 8.07 -6.06
N CYS A 624 -8.33 9.09 -6.48
CA CYS A 624 -8.13 9.83 -7.73
C CYS A 624 -7.62 11.26 -7.50
N SER A 625 -7.10 11.59 -6.31
CA SER A 625 -6.68 12.96 -5.99
C SER A 625 -5.64 13.53 -6.94
N ILE A 626 -4.88 12.67 -7.62
CA ILE A 626 -3.82 13.05 -8.55
C ILE A 626 -4.29 12.98 -10.01
N SER A 627 -5.07 11.95 -10.38
CA SER A 627 -5.56 11.80 -11.74
C SER A 627 -6.66 12.80 -12.07
N ASP A 628 -7.53 13.09 -11.11
CA ASP A 628 -8.74 13.89 -11.27
C ASP A 628 -8.93 14.89 -10.11
N PRO A 629 -7.95 15.78 -9.84
CA PRO A 629 -7.88 16.62 -8.62
C PRO A 629 -9.08 17.56 -8.42
N GLU A 630 -9.78 17.90 -9.49
CA GLU A 630 -10.80 18.97 -9.52
C GLU A 630 -12.25 18.42 -9.56
N ILE A 631 -12.44 17.10 -9.58
CA ILE A 631 -13.80 16.54 -9.58
C ILE A 631 -14.47 16.68 -8.21
N ALA A 632 -15.80 16.77 -8.20
CA ALA A 632 -16.58 16.98 -6.98
C ALA A 632 -16.24 15.98 -5.86
N PHE A 633 -16.03 14.69 -6.22
CA PHE A 633 -15.64 13.65 -5.27
C PHE A 633 -14.33 13.99 -4.55
N THR A 634 -13.27 14.31 -5.29
CA THR A 634 -11.96 14.65 -4.73
C THR A 634 -11.99 15.94 -3.92
N THR A 635 -12.65 16.98 -4.43
CA THR A 635 -12.73 18.26 -3.72
C THR A 635 -13.56 18.16 -2.44
N GLU A 636 -14.60 17.31 -2.42
CA GLU A 636 -15.45 17.12 -1.25
C GLU A 636 -14.73 16.32 -0.15
N GLN A 637 -13.95 15.30 -0.51
CA GLN A 637 -13.09 14.57 0.42
C GLN A 637 -12.16 15.53 1.18
N TRP A 638 -11.50 16.43 0.44
CA TRP A 638 -10.62 17.42 1.05
C TRP A 638 -11.39 18.46 1.88
N ARG A 639 -12.54 18.94 1.40
CA ARG A 639 -13.39 19.87 2.16
C ARG A 639 -13.77 19.28 3.52
N ILE A 640 -14.11 18.00 3.58
CA ILE A 640 -14.45 17.30 4.83
C ILE A 640 -13.21 17.12 5.71
N LYS A 641 -12.07 16.68 5.14
CA LYS A 641 -10.79 16.53 5.87
C LYS A 641 -10.37 17.83 6.54
N LYS A 642 -10.35 18.94 5.78
CA LYS A 642 -10.02 20.27 6.30
C LYS A 642 -11.01 20.75 7.37
N ALA A 643 -12.29 20.39 7.25
CA ALA A 643 -13.29 20.78 8.23
C ALA A 643 -13.02 20.23 9.64
N PHE A 644 -12.22 19.17 9.78
CA PHE A 644 -11.75 18.72 11.10
C PHE A 644 -10.82 19.73 11.76
N LEU A 645 -9.87 20.31 11.02
CA LEU A 645 -9.04 21.42 11.50
C LEU A 645 -9.92 22.63 11.89
N ASP A 646 -10.81 23.04 11.00
CA ASP A 646 -11.70 24.18 11.23
C ASP A 646 -12.58 23.98 12.48
N SER A 647 -13.06 22.75 12.70
CA SER A 647 -13.88 22.38 13.86
C SER A 647 -13.06 22.35 15.16
N ALA A 648 -11.85 21.78 15.13
CA ALA A 648 -10.96 21.77 16.29
C ALA A 648 -10.62 23.20 16.73
N GLU A 649 -10.31 24.09 15.77
CA GLU A 649 -10.02 25.49 16.05
C GLU A 649 -11.23 26.23 16.63
N PHE A 650 -12.43 25.98 16.08
CA PHE A 650 -13.67 26.54 16.61
C PHE A 650 -13.89 26.20 18.09
N TYR A 651 -13.75 24.92 18.46
CA TYR A 651 -13.94 24.50 19.85
C TYR A 651 -12.82 25.00 20.76
N TYR A 652 -11.57 24.98 20.31
CA TYR A 652 -10.46 25.59 21.06
C TYR A 652 -10.74 27.06 21.39
N ASN A 653 -11.13 27.85 20.38
CA ASN A 653 -11.43 29.27 20.56
C ASN A 653 -12.60 29.50 21.51
N LYS A 654 -13.64 28.64 21.45
CA LYS A 654 -14.77 28.67 22.38
C LYS A 654 -14.31 28.45 23.83
N ILE A 655 -13.43 27.48 24.07
CA ILE A 655 -12.88 27.18 25.40
C ILE A 655 -11.97 28.31 25.87
N SER A 656 -10.97 28.69 25.07
CA SER A 656 -10.00 29.74 25.39
C SER A 656 -10.70 31.05 25.76
N LYS A 657 -11.67 31.49 24.95
CA LYS A 657 -12.49 32.68 25.23
C LYS A 657 -13.33 32.51 26.50
N GLY A 658 -13.94 31.34 26.69
CA GLY A 658 -14.75 31.03 27.87
C GLY A 658 -13.97 31.01 29.18
N LEU A 659 -12.67 30.70 29.12
CA LEU A 659 -11.74 30.68 30.26
C LEU A 659 -10.93 31.96 30.41
N GLY A 660 -10.90 32.84 29.41
CA GLY A 660 -10.04 34.03 29.39
C GLY A 660 -8.54 33.70 29.33
N ILE A 661 -8.17 32.51 28.84
CA ILE A 661 -6.78 32.06 28.75
C ILE A 661 -6.31 32.24 27.31
N VAL A 662 -5.27 33.06 27.12
CA VAL A 662 -4.60 33.24 25.84
C VAL A 662 -3.27 32.49 25.88
N TYR A 663 -3.03 31.66 24.87
CA TYR A 663 -1.75 30.98 24.71
C TYR A 663 -0.62 32.02 24.55
N LYS A 664 0.46 31.83 25.31
CA LYS A 664 1.70 32.57 25.16
C LYS A 664 2.82 31.57 24.94
N GLU A 665 3.62 31.80 23.91
CA GLU A 665 4.81 31.01 23.71
C GLU A 665 5.74 31.13 24.93
N PRO A 666 6.35 30.03 25.39
CA PRO A 666 7.30 30.07 26.47
C PRO A 666 8.51 30.95 26.11
N ALA A 667 8.83 31.93 26.95
CA ALA A 667 10.07 32.69 26.80
C ALA A 667 11.30 31.79 27.09
N SER A 668 12.29 31.80 26.19
CA SER A 668 13.61 31.21 26.44
C SER A 668 14.35 32.08 27.46
N SER A 669 14.57 31.57 28.68
CA SER A 669 15.26 32.28 29.77
C SER A 669 16.69 31.78 30.03
N ALA A 670 17.21 30.89 29.19
CA ALA A 670 18.50 30.24 29.44
C ALA A 670 19.67 31.01 28.80
N VAL A 671 20.63 31.42 29.62
CA VAL A 671 21.98 31.81 29.16
C VAL A 671 22.68 30.53 28.68
N ALA A 672 23.14 30.51 27.42
CA ALA A 672 23.85 29.34 26.90
C ALA A 672 25.28 29.25 27.46
N SER A 673 25.82 28.04 27.52
CA SER A 673 27.22 27.79 27.90
C SER A 673 28.20 28.33 26.84
N ASN A 674 27.77 28.42 25.59
CA ASN A 674 28.55 28.86 24.44
C ASN A 674 27.79 29.95 23.67
N GLN A 675 28.52 30.95 23.16
CA GLN A 675 27.95 32.04 22.36
C GLN A 675 28.23 31.81 20.88
N ILE A 676 27.33 32.32 20.03
CA ILE A 676 27.57 32.43 18.59
C ILE A 676 28.19 33.80 18.37
N GLU A 677 29.44 33.81 17.91
CA GLU A 677 30.27 35.00 17.77
C GLU A 677 29.91 35.81 16.53
N LYS A 678 29.51 35.12 15.46
CA LYS A 678 29.29 35.72 14.15
C LYS A 678 28.39 34.83 13.29
N MET A 679 27.52 35.47 12.51
CA MET A 679 26.85 34.84 11.37
C MET A 679 27.11 35.62 10.08
N GLU A 680 27.26 34.93 8.95
CA GLU A 680 27.32 35.57 7.62
C GLU A 680 26.42 34.85 6.62
N ILE A 681 25.58 35.62 5.93
CA ILE A 681 24.78 35.17 4.78
C ILE A 681 25.67 35.11 3.54
N ASP A 682 25.52 34.07 2.71
CA ASP A 682 26.10 34.04 1.38
C ASP A 682 25.17 34.72 0.35
N PRO A 683 25.65 35.74 -0.39
CA PRO A 683 24.83 36.44 -1.37
C PRO A 683 24.48 35.60 -2.62
N SER A 684 25.15 34.47 -2.86
CA SER A 684 24.88 33.60 -4.01
C SER A 684 23.72 32.64 -3.80
N HIS A 685 23.40 32.31 -2.54
CA HIS A 685 22.36 31.32 -2.23
C HIS A 685 21.44 31.69 -1.05
N GLY A 686 21.75 32.76 -0.32
CA GLY A 686 20.88 33.34 0.72
C GLY A 686 20.88 32.59 2.05
N GLY A 687 21.49 31.41 2.12
CA GLY A 687 21.76 30.67 3.35
C GLY A 687 23.02 31.18 4.08
N LEU A 688 23.28 30.66 5.29
CA LEU A 688 24.49 30.95 6.03
C LEU A 688 25.70 30.19 5.46
N LYS A 689 26.79 30.91 5.22
CA LYS A 689 28.13 30.32 4.94
C LYS A 689 29.02 30.29 6.16
N THR A 690 28.76 31.15 7.15
CA THR A 690 29.56 31.21 8.37
C THR A 690 28.67 31.30 9.60
N LEU A 691 28.93 30.44 10.57
CA LEU A 691 28.40 30.49 11.93
C LEU A 691 29.54 30.17 12.89
N LEU A 692 30.13 31.19 13.52
CA LEU A 692 31.31 31.03 14.37
C LEU A 692 30.92 30.72 15.82
N VAL A 693 31.47 29.61 16.33
CA VAL A 693 31.35 29.19 17.73
C VAL A 693 32.73 28.79 18.22
N LYS A 694 33.23 29.43 19.30
CA LYS A 694 34.59 29.23 19.82
C LYS A 694 35.65 29.43 18.74
N GLY A 695 35.52 30.46 17.91
CA GLY A 695 36.42 30.76 16.79
C GLY A 695 36.39 29.77 15.62
N ASN A 696 35.51 28.77 15.61
CA ASN A 696 35.41 27.77 14.53
C ASN A 696 34.10 27.94 13.75
N ASN A 697 34.16 27.84 12.42
CA ASN A 697 32.95 27.75 11.60
C ASN A 697 32.33 26.37 11.80
N ILE A 698 31.08 26.32 12.26
CA ILE A 698 30.37 25.06 12.48
C ILE A 698 29.55 24.62 11.27
N ILE A 699 29.53 25.43 10.20
CA ILE A 699 28.99 25.09 8.88
C ILE A 699 30.09 24.38 8.09
N SER A 700 29.72 23.35 7.33
CA SER A 700 30.70 22.55 6.58
C SER A 700 31.00 23.14 5.21
N ASP A 701 32.21 23.65 5.02
CA ASP A 701 32.68 24.19 3.71
C ASP A 701 32.80 23.12 2.61
N ASN A 702 32.78 21.83 2.98
CA ASN A 702 32.87 20.69 2.05
C ASN A 702 31.51 20.16 1.56
N LEU A 703 30.40 20.76 1.99
CA LEU A 703 29.06 20.32 1.62
C LEU A 703 28.43 21.30 0.61
N GLU A 704 27.53 20.77 -0.22
CA GLU A 704 26.93 21.47 -1.37
C GLU A 704 26.02 22.66 -0.99
N TYR A 705 25.54 22.68 0.25
CA TYR A 705 24.50 23.60 0.72
C TYR A 705 24.99 24.45 1.89
N GLY A 706 24.50 25.68 1.97
CA GLY A 706 24.63 26.52 3.16
C GLY A 706 23.66 26.12 4.27
N LEU A 707 23.91 26.59 5.49
CA LEU A 707 22.99 26.37 6.62
C LEU A 707 21.75 27.26 6.48
N PHE A 708 20.57 26.67 6.70
CA PHE A 708 19.26 27.30 6.48
C PHE A 708 19.11 27.83 5.06
N GLU A 709 19.59 27.07 4.09
CA GLU A 709 19.38 27.41 2.70
C GLU A 709 18.10 26.74 2.19
N PRO A 710 17.18 27.49 1.54
CA PRO A 710 16.00 26.89 0.92
C PRO A 710 16.34 26.26 -0.43
N ILE A 711 16.01 24.98 -0.58
CA ILE A 711 16.19 24.19 -1.78
C ILE A 711 14.82 23.79 -2.31
N TYR A 712 14.50 24.20 -3.53
CA TYR A 712 13.22 23.88 -4.17
C TYR A 712 13.43 22.96 -5.36
N MET A 713 12.59 21.94 -5.50
CA MET A 713 12.68 21.00 -6.60
C MET A 713 11.47 21.06 -7.51
N LEU A 714 11.74 20.99 -8.82
CA LEU A 714 10.75 20.66 -9.84
C LEU A 714 11.06 19.27 -10.37
N GLY A 715 10.10 18.37 -10.24
CA GLY A 715 10.24 16.95 -10.54
C GLY A 715 10.60 16.09 -9.32
N ILE A 716 10.87 14.82 -9.62
CA ILE A 716 11.06 13.74 -8.63
C ILE A 716 12.52 13.36 -8.39
N ASN A 717 13.45 13.92 -9.17
CA ASN A 717 14.86 13.55 -9.14
C ASN A 717 15.69 14.62 -8.41
N PRO A 718 16.38 14.27 -7.30
CA PRO A 718 17.11 15.20 -6.46
C PRO A 718 18.36 15.80 -7.11
N SER A 719 18.77 15.32 -8.30
CA SER A 719 19.88 15.91 -9.06
C SER A 719 19.52 17.24 -9.75
N LYS A 720 18.27 17.68 -9.66
CA LYS A 720 17.77 18.92 -10.28
C LYS A 720 17.14 19.83 -9.22
N THR A 721 17.97 20.66 -8.60
CA THR A 721 17.55 21.61 -7.57
C THR A 721 17.48 23.04 -8.11
N ASN A 722 16.60 23.85 -7.53
CA ASN A 722 16.48 25.28 -7.76
C ASN A 722 16.88 25.99 -6.46
N ARG A 723 17.80 26.95 -6.60
CA ARG A 723 18.35 27.75 -5.51
C ARG A 723 17.74 29.15 -5.57
N LEU A 724 17.83 29.89 -4.47
CA LEU A 724 17.26 31.22 -4.39
C LEU A 724 17.85 32.15 -5.46
N SER A 725 17.01 32.93 -6.13
CA SER A 725 17.41 33.89 -7.14
C SER A 725 17.00 35.32 -6.75
N ALA A 726 17.59 36.33 -7.40
CA ALA A 726 17.33 37.75 -7.11
C ALA A 726 17.50 38.10 -5.62
N ILE A 727 18.59 37.62 -5.02
CA ILE A 727 18.82 37.72 -3.58
C ILE A 727 19.10 39.18 -3.17
N SER A 728 18.33 39.68 -2.20
CA SER A 728 18.59 40.93 -1.49
C SER A 728 18.87 40.62 -0.02
N ILE A 729 19.90 41.25 0.55
CA ILE A 729 20.29 41.09 1.96
C ILE A 729 20.23 42.46 2.62
N GLU A 730 19.36 42.58 3.62
CA GLU A 730 19.03 43.82 4.31
C GLU A 730 19.30 43.66 5.82
N PRO A 731 20.35 44.27 6.37
CA PRO A 731 20.55 44.32 7.83
C PRO A 731 19.40 45.10 8.49
N ILE A 732 18.70 44.49 9.44
CA ILE A 732 17.55 45.10 10.12
C ILE A 732 17.99 45.75 11.43
N ARG A 733 18.74 45.01 12.26
CA ARG A 733 19.34 45.54 13.50
C ARG A 733 20.57 44.74 13.89
N ASN A 734 21.54 45.42 14.53
CA ASN A 734 22.69 44.77 15.13
C ASN A 734 23.08 45.53 16.41
N ASN A 735 22.92 44.89 17.56
CA ASN A 735 23.32 45.42 18.87
C ASN A 735 24.01 44.32 19.72
N GLU A 736 24.31 44.61 20.99
CA GLU A 736 25.00 43.67 21.88
C GLU A 736 24.21 42.39 22.21
N LEU A 737 22.88 42.39 22.02
CA LEU A 737 22.00 41.27 22.37
C LEU A 737 21.55 40.49 21.13
N VAL A 738 21.21 41.20 20.05
CA VAL A 738 20.56 40.63 18.87
C VAL A 738 21.19 41.17 17.58
N GLU A 739 21.35 40.28 16.61
CA GLU A 739 21.60 40.61 15.21
C GLU A 739 20.48 40.04 14.34
N GLU A 740 19.93 40.85 13.45
CA GLU A 740 18.80 40.47 12.59
C GLU A 740 19.06 40.92 11.15
N ILE A 741 18.97 39.96 10.24
CA ILE A 741 19.19 40.14 8.81
C ILE A 741 17.98 39.61 8.05
N LEU A 742 17.45 40.40 7.12
CA LEU A 742 16.40 40.00 6.21
C LEU A 742 17.01 39.62 4.87
N VAL A 743 16.73 38.40 4.41
CA VAL A 743 17.03 37.94 3.06
C VAL A 743 15.74 37.85 2.29
N LYS A 744 15.69 38.44 1.10
CA LYS A 744 14.59 38.30 0.15
C LYS A 744 15.10 37.62 -1.11
N GLY A 745 14.22 36.87 -1.78
CA GLY A 745 14.51 36.32 -3.09
C GLY A 745 13.30 35.66 -3.71
N SER A 746 13.53 34.83 -4.71
CA SER A 746 12.47 34.07 -5.36
C SER A 746 12.91 32.66 -5.72
N LEU A 747 11.99 31.72 -5.55
CA LEU A 747 12.09 30.33 -5.98
C LEU A 747 10.92 30.05 -6.94
N PRO A 748 10.99 28.99 -7.77
CA PRO A 748 9.86 28.64 -8.62
C PRO A 748 8.59 28.43 -7.77
N SER A 749 7.48 28.99 -8.23
CA SER A 749 6.17 28.93 -7.56
C SER A 749 6.11 29.53 -6.14
N LEU A 750 7.19 30.14 -5.63
CA LEU A 750 7.23 30.84 -4.33
C LEU A 750 7.49 32.33 -4.55
N THR A 751 6.46 33.13 -4.28
CA THR A 751 6.51 34.60 -4.37
C THR A 751 6.65 35.23 -2.99
N ASN A 752 7.16 36.47 -2.93
CA ASN A 752 7.35 37.21 -1.68
C ASN A 752 8.18 36.45 -0.63
N LEU A 753 9.13 35.63 -1.07
CA LEU A 753 9.95 34.83 -0.17
C LEU A 753 10.88 35.74 0.63
N SER A 754 10.73 35.67 1.95
CA SER A 754 11.54 36.37 2.93
C SER A 754 12.03 35.41 4.01
N ILE A 755 13.28 35.61 4.44
CA ILE A 755 13.93 34.84 5.49
C ILE A 755 14.52 35.82 6.49
N TYR A 756 14.05 35.80 7.73
CA TYR A 756 14.65 36.56 8.82
C TYR A 756 15.60 35.67 9.59
N TYR A 757 16.88 36.03 9.60
CA TYR A 757 17.91 35.42 10.42
C TYR A 757 18.08 36.25 11.70
N ILE A 758 17.64 35.72 12.84
CA ILE A 758 17.64 36.41 14.13
C ILE A 758 18.59 35.67 15.08
N LEU A 759 19.77 36.24 15.30
CA LEU A 759 20.77 35.73 16.23
C LEU A 759 20.62 36.40 17.60
N TYR A 760 20.33 35.61 18.62
CA TYR A 760 20.36 36.00 20.03
C TYR A 760 21.74 35.68 20.63
N LYS A 761 22.65 36.66 20.57
CA LYS A 761 24.09 36.48 20.83
C LYS A 761 24.41 35.85 22.19
N LYS A 762 23.71 36.28 23.25
CA LYS A 762 23.91 35.78 24.63
C LYS A 762 23.22 34.44 24.91
N GLU A 763 22.27 34.04 24.09
CA GLU A 763 21.51 32.79 24.25
C GLU A 763 22.09 31.64 23.42
N GLY A 764 23.13 31.89 22.60
CA GLY A 764 23.68 30.89 21.68
C GLY A 764 22.61 30.33 20.75
N ARG A 765 21.65 31.16 20.34
CA ARG A 765 20.41 30.76 19.68
C ARG A 765 20.20 31.57 18.42
N ILE A 766 19.83 30.91 17.34
CA ILE A 766 19.44 31.54 16.07
C ILE A 766 18.04 31.06 15.68
N VAL A 767 17.18 31.99 15.29
CA VAL A 767 15.86 31.71 14.73
C VAL A 767 15.89 32.14 13.27
N CYS A 768 15.51 31.22 12.38
CA CYS A 768 15.34 31.46 10.96
C CYS A 768 13.85 31.41 10.64
N ARG A 769 13.23 32.56 10.39
CA ARG A 769 11.80 32.68 10.06
C ARG A 769 11.63 32.75 8.55
N TYR A 770 10.90 31.78 7.99
CA TYR A 770 10.50 31.77 6.60
C TYR A 770 9.10 32.33 6.44
N SER A 771 8.90 33.18 5.45
CA SER A 771 7.57 33.63 5.02
C SER A 771 7.51 33.75 3.50
N PHE A 772 6.52 33.13 2.87
CA PHE A 772 6.33 33.17 1.42
C PHE A 772 4.87 32.88 1.02
N ASP A 773 4.51 33.34 -0.18
CA ASP A 773 3.25 33.02 -0.84
C ASP A 773 3.49 31.94 -1.89
N LYS A 774 2.95 30.75 -1.66
CA LYS A 774 3.04 29.63 -2.58
C LYS A 774 1.92 29.67 -3.61
N GLN A 775 2.30 29.62 -4.88
CA GLN A 775 1.42 29.46 -6.02
C GLN A 775 1.17 27.97 -6.32
N ILE A 776 0.08 27.70 -7.03
CA ILE A 776 -0.25 26.34 -7.49
C ILE A 776 0.80 25.87 -8.50
N GLU A 777 1.43 24.74 -8.22
CA GLU A 777 2.27 23.99 -9.16
C GLU A 777 1.63 22.61 -9.37
N LYS A 778 1.29 22.28 -10.61
CA LYS A 778 0.61 21.01 -10.96
C LYS A 778 1.59 19.89 -11.26
N ASN A 779 2.85 20.22 -11.54
CA ASN A 779 3.93 19.23 -11.65
C ASN A 779 4.43 18.82 -10.27
N LYS A 780 5.25 17.77 -10.23
CA LYS A 780 5.88 17.34 -8.98
C LYS A 780 6.82 18.41 -8.45
N GLU A 781 6.76 18.70 -7.17
CA GLU A 781 7.55 19.71 -6.47
C GLU A 781 7.85 19.29 -5.03
N SER A 782 8.88 19.91 -4.46
CA SER A 782 9.15 19.87 -3.02
C SER A 782 10.00 21.05 -2.56
N MET A 783 9.97 21.33 -1.26
CA MET A 783 10.83 22.32 -0.62
C MET A 783 11.50 21.76 0.62
N HIS A 784 12.79 22.05 0.73
CA HIS A 784 13.68 21.54 1.76
C HIS A 784 14.53 22.67 2.33
N ILE A 785 14.86 22.62 3.62
CA ILE A 785 15.82 23.55 4.22
C ILE A 785 17.07 22.79 4.65
N ALA A 786 18.22 23.14 4.08
CA ALA A 786 19.47 22.44 4.34
C ALA A 786 20.06 22.77 5.73
N LEU A 787 20.57 21.74 6.41
CA LEU A 787 21.18 21.82 7.74
C LEU A 787 22.56 21.10 7.78
N PRO A 788 23.60 21.64 7.10
CA PRO A 788 24.91 21.02 6.96
C PRO A 788 25.88 21.49 8.05
N PHE A 789 26.18 20.62 9.02
CA PHE A 789 27.08 20.94 10.14
C PHE A 789 28.42 20.20 10.07
N ALA A 790 29.51 20.94 10.32
CA ALA A 790 30.91 20.46 10.31
C ALA A 790 31.33 19.67 11.56
N LEU A 791 30.44 18.85 12.12
CA LEU A 791 30.64 18.14 13.40
C LEU A 791 31.39 16.81 13.29
N GLY A 792 31.92 16.45 12.12
CA GLY A 792 32.56 15.16 11.88
C GLY A 792 31.56 14.00 11.96
N ASN A 793 31.95 12.88 12.55
CA ASN A 793 31.03 11.79 12.87
C ASN A 793 30.08 12.24 13.98
N LYS A 794 28.91 12.74 13.59
CA LYS A 794 27.88 13.19 14.52
C LYS A 794 26.83 12.13 14.77
N SER A 795 26.37 12.06 16.00
CA SER A 795 25.19 11.29 16.38
C SER A 795 23.95 12.17 16.25
N ILE A 796 22.90 11.62 15.63
CA ILE A 796 21.60 12.28 15.49
C ILE A 796 20.67 11.67 16.53
N TYR A 797 20.18 12.51 17.43
CA TYR A 797 19.10 12.16 18.34
C TYR A 797 17.85 12.95 18.00
N TYR A 798 16.68 12.37 18.22
CA TYR A 798 15.39 13.03 18.01
C TYR A 798 14.36 12.53 19.01
N GLY A 799 13.33 13.32 19.26
CA GLY A 799 12.30 13.01 20.25
C GLY A 799 11.93 14.25 21.03
N ASN A 800 11.75 14.09 22.35
CA ASN A 800 11.33 15.16 23.23
C ASN A 800 12.03 15.12 24.61
N LYS A 801 11.62 15.97 25.55
CA LYS A 801 12.25 16.09 26.87
C LYS A 801 12.19 14.81 27.73
N THR A 802 11.27 13.88 27.44
CA THR A 802 11.04 12.65 28.20
C THR A 802 11.73 11.42 27.62
N HIS A 803 12.04 11.41 26.33
CA HIS A 803 12.73 10.31 25.66
C HIS A 803 13.46 10.79 24.41
N TRP A 804 14.59 10.13 24.11
CA TRP A 804 15.42 10.40 22.95
C TRP A 804 15.67 9.11 22.19
N LEU A 805 15.43 9.16 20.89
CA LEU A 805 15.78 8.15 19.91
C LEU A 805 17.12 8.52 19.27
N SER A 806 17.90 7.52 18.85
CA SER A 806 19.17 7.67 18.15
C SER A 806 19.01 7.08 16.74
N TYR A 807 19.29 7.87 15.71
CA TYR A 807 19.33 7.35 14.34
C TYR A 807 20.72 6.77 14.05
N PRO A 808 20.82 5.51 13.56
CA PRO A 808 19.74 4.55 13.30
C PRO A 808 19.51 3.54 14.44
N GLU A 809 20.21 3.64 15.57
CA GLU A 809 20.31 2.58 16.59
C GLU A 809 18.98 2.23 17.30
N THR A 810 18.09 3.20 17.48
CA THR A 810 16.78 2.97 18.12
C THR A 810 15.66 2.73 17.11
N GLN A 811 15.99 2.59 15.83
CA GLN A 811 15.04 2.18 14.81
C GLN A 811 14.93 0.65 14.79
N LEU A 812 13.72 0.14 14.99
CA LEU A 812 13.42 -1.27 14.83
C LEU A 812 13.54 -1.69 13.37
N ALA A 813 13.72 -3.00 13.15
CA ALA A 813 13.75 -3.55 11.79
C ALA A 813 12.47 -3.15 11.03
N GLY A 814 12.59 -2.83 9.75
CA GLY A 814 11.50 -2.31 8.93
C GLY A 814 11.38 -0.79 8.89
N SER A 815 12.06 -0.04 9.77
CA SER A 815 11.97 1.43 9.85
C SER A 815 12.47 2.15 8.60
N ASN A 816 11.81 3.27 8.29
CA ASN A 816 12.26 4.22 7.27
C ASN A 816 13.66 4.75 7.55
N LYS A 817 14.51 4.75 6.52
CA LYS A 817 15.90 5.19 6.60
C LYS A 817 16.13 6.57 5.98
N GLU A 818 15.27 7.02 5.07
CA GLU A 818 15.47 8.26 4.30
C GLU A 818 15.01 9.50 5.07
N PHE A 819 14.01 9.40 5.94
CA PHE A 819 13.60 10.48 6.83
C PHE A 819 13.15 9.99 8.22
N ILE A 820 13.15 10.90 9.19
CA ILE A 820 12.66 10.70 10.55
C ILE A 820 11.52 11.68 10.86
N CYS A 821 10.61 11.24 11.74
CA CYS A 821 9.52 12.06 12.26
C CYS A 821 9.90 12.58 13.65
N VAL A 822 9.90 13.89 13.82
CA VAL A 822 10.41 14.59 15.01
C VAL A 822 9.27 15.21 15.80
N GLU A 823 9.14 14.78 17.04
CA GLU A 823 8.07 15.22 17.94
C GLU A 823 8.28 16.65 18.46
N ASP A 824 9.47 16.96 18.98
CA ASP A 824 9.86 18.28 19.54
C ASP A 824 11.11 18.82 18.85
N LYS A 825 12.24 18.09 18.94
CA LYS A 825 13.51 18.58 18.37
C LYS A 825 14.49 17.47 17.99
N VAL A 826 15.40 17.83 17.09
CA VAL A 826 16.62 17.06 16.76
C VAL A 826 17.76 17.56 17.64
N LYS A 827 18.64 16.66 18.08
CA LYS A 827 19.91 16.97 18.72
C LYS A 827 21.07 16.39 17.93
N LEU A 828 22.10 17.20 17.71
CA LEU A 828 23.32 16.81 17.03
C LEU A 828 24.49 16.92 18.00
N ILE A 829 25.21 15.83 18.21
CA ILE A 829 26.38 15.78 19.08
C ILE A 829 27.60 15.37 18.26
N GLY A 830 28.65 16.20 18.29
CA GLY A 830 29.92 15.93 17.61
C GLY A 830 30.95 17.04 17.84
N LYS A 831 32.25 16.71 17.76
CA LYS A 831 33.39 17.64 17.97
C LYS A 831 33.27 18.54 19.22
N GLY A 832 32.70 18.02 20.32
CA GLY A 832 32.54 18.77 21.57
C GLY A 832 31.46 19.86 21.54
N LEU A 833 30.57 19.83 20.55
CA LEU A 833 29.38 20.67 20.46
C LEU A 833 28.11 19.83 20.57
N ASN A 834 27.09 20.42 21.19
CA ASN A 834 25.75 19.89 21.31
C ASN A 834 24.79 20.93 20.74
N LEU A 835 24.09 20.59 19.67
CA LEU A 835 23.15 21.47 18.98
C LEU A 835 21.75 20.90 19.13
N SER A 836 20.75 21.74 19.36
CA SER A 836 19.35 21.37 19.19
C SER A 836 18.70 22.17 18.06
N ILE A 837 17.87 21.50 17.27
CA ILE A 837 17.14 22.07 16.13
C ILE A 837 15.67 21.75 16.33
N SER A 838 14.82 22.77 16.34
CA SER A 838 13.37 22.60 16.47
C SER A 838 12.61 23.40 15.42
N CYS A 839 11.59 22.77 14.85
CA CYS A 839 10.57 23.40 14.03
C CYS A 839 9.21 22.84 14.47
N PRO A 840 8.53 23.44 15.46
CA PRO A 840 7.24 22.95 15.97
C PRO A 840 6.20 22.67 14.87
N GLN A 841 6.22 23.48 13.81
CA GLN A 841 5.28 23.43 12.69
C GLN A 841 5.57 22.28 11.71
N VAL A 842 6.80 21.74 11.68
CA VAL A 842 7.24 20.69 10.73
C VAL A 842 7.92 19.54 11.46
N ALA A 843 7.43 18.33 11.24
CA ALA A 843 7.90 17.10 11.88
C ALA A 843 8.96 16.35 11.07
N LEU A 844 9.10 16.61 9.77
CA LEU A 844 9.89 15.74 8.88
C LEU A 844 11.30 16.26 8.67
N TYR A 845 12.27 15.38 8.92
CA TYR A 845 13.68 15.63 8.65
C TYR A 845 14.26 14.51 7.80
N GLU A 846 14.72 14.83 6.60
CA GLU A 846 15.45 13.88 5.75
C GLU A 846 16.87 13.70 6.28
N VAL A 847 17.35 12.46 6.24
CA VAL A 847 18.69 12.10 6.72
C VAL A 847 19.59 11.81 5.53
N GLY A 848 20.63 12.62 5.38
CA GLY A 848 21.73 12.42 4.43
C GLY A 848 21.55 13.00 3.04
N GLY A 849 20.32 13.04 2.54
CA GLY A 849 20.02 13.58 1.22
C GLY A 849 18.54 13.85 1.06
N ILE A 850 18.21 14.66 0.05
CA ILE A 850 16.83 14.86 -0.38
C ILE A 850 16.32 13.56 -1.00
N ILE A 851 15.10 13.16 -0.65
CA ILE A 851 14.48 11.90 -1.08
C ILE A 851 14.44 11.80 -2.61
N ASN A 852 14.86 10.65 -3.13
CA ASN A 852 14.69 10.33 -4.54
C ASN A 852 13.34 9.62 -4.77
N GLU A 853 12.48 10.22 -5.59
CA GLU A 853 11.14 9.71 -5.91
C GLU A 853 11.07 8.94 -7.24
N ASP A 854 12.22 8.58 -7.81
CA ASP A 854 12.30 7.70 -8.97
C ASP A 854 11.60 6.35 -8.70
N LYS A 855 10.93 5.84 -9.74
CA LYS A 855 10.08 4.64 -9.65
C LYS A 855 10.78 3.42 -10.22
N THR A 856 10.58 2.29 -9.56
CA THR A 856 10.89 0.96 -10.10
C THR A 856 9.58 0.21 -10.34
N ASN A 857 9.34 -0.24 -11.58
CA ASN A 857 8.11 -0.93 -11.97
C ASN A 857 6.81 -0.17 -11.61
N GLY A 858 6.83 1.16 -11.67
CA GLY A 858 5.67 2.01 -11.43
C GLY A 858 5.47 2.51 -10.00
N SER A 859 6.26 2.02 -9.03
CA SER A 859 6.18 2.41 -7.61
C SER A 859 7.51 2.92 -7.06
N LYS A 860 7.47 3.78 -6.04
CA LYS A 860 8.65 4.17 -5.25
C LYS A 860 9.12 2.96 -4.45
N VAL A 861 10.42 2.75 -4.41
CA VAL A 861 11.10 1.78 -3.55
C VAL A 861 11.95 2.57 -2.57
N TRP A 862 11.73 2.33 -1.27
CA TRP A 862 12.49 3.02 -0.23
C TRP A 862 13.89 2.41 -0.05
N SER A 863 14.87 3.23 0.30
CA SER A 863 16.18 2.74 0.69
C SER A 863 16.11 1.89 1.96
N ARG A 864 16.85 0.78 1.95
CA ARG A 864 16.98 -0.14 3.11
C ARG A 864 18.24 0.13 3.93
N GLU A 865 19.15 0.93 3.39
CA GLU A 865 20.44 1.23 3.99
C GLU A 865 20.35 2.46 4.89
N ASN A 866 21.13 2.45 5.98
CA ASN A 866 21.29 3.64 6.80
C ASN A 866 21.93 4.76 5.98
N GLN A 867 21.40 5.97 6.12
CA GLN A 867 21.85 7.12 5.36
C GLN A 867 23.06 7.77 6.01
N ASN A 868 23.86 8.46 5.19
CA ASN A 868 24.97 9.28 5.68
C ASN A 868 24.42 10.41 6.55
N THR A 869 24.94 10.61 7.76
CA THR A 869 24.44 11.65 8.67
C THR A 869 25.08 13.03 8.43
N SER A 870 25.75 13.26 7.30
CA SER A 870 26.48 14.51 6.98
C SER A 870 25.58 15.74 6.88
N THR A 871 24.43 15.64 6.24
CA THR A 871 23.46 16.74 6.08
C THR A 871 22.08 16.27 6.51
N LEU A 872 21.33 17.14 7.18
CA LEU A 872 19.90 16.97 7.37
C LEU A 872 19.15 17.99 6.52
N PHE A 873 17.93 17.67 6.16
CA PHE A 873 17.03 18.62 5.52
C PHE A 873 15.72 18.67 6.27
N LEU A 874 15.23 19.86 6.61
CA LEU A 874 13.84 20.00 7.03
C LEU A 874 12.95 19.86 5.80
N TYR A 875 12.04 18.89 5.79
CA TYR A 875 11.18 18.60 4.65
C TYR A 875 9.87 19.38 4.77
N VAL A 876 9.79 20.53 4.07
CA VAL A 876 8.78 21.57 4.31
C VAL A 876 7.45 21.28 3.62
N PHE A 877 7.48 20.81 2.37
CA PHE A 877 6.30 20.36 1.63
C PHE A 877 6.70 19.52 0.41
N ASN A 878 5.74 18.74 -0.12
CA ASN A 878 5.86 18.08 -1.42
C ASN A 878 4.48 17.82 -2.04
N ASN A 879 4.45 17.24 -3.24
CA ASN A 879 3.24 16.63 -3.80
C ASN A 879 3.54 15.29 -4.50
N TYR A 880 4.45 14.46 -3.96
CA TYR A 880 5.04 13.34 -4.70
C TYR A 880 4.11 12.15 -4.94
N TRP A 881 3.19 11.91 -4.02
CA TRP A 881 2.26 10.78 -4.05
C TRP A 881 1.41 10.69 -5.32
N HIS A 882 0.89 9.50 -5.62
CA HIS A 882 0.14 9.20 -6.85
C HIS A 882 -1.35 8.92 -6.60
N THR A 883 -1.74 8.82 -5.35
CA THR A 883 -3.10 8.57 -4.84
C THR A 883 -3.19 9.12 -3.41
N ASN A 884 -4.38 9.14 -2.80
CA ASN A 884 -4.69 9.51 -1.42
C ASN A 884 -4.35 10.95 -1.00
N TYR A 885 -3.32 11.59 -1.53
CA TYR A 885 -2.85 12.91 -1.09
C TYR A 885 -3.16 14.00 -2.11
N LYS A 886 -3.15 15.28 -1.70
CA LYS A 886 -3.56 16.40 -2.57
C LYS A 886 -2.53 16.59 -3.71
N ALA A 887 -3.01 16.86 -4.92
CA ALA A 887 -2.12 17.03 -6.09
C ALA A 887 -1.26 18.28 -6.05
N TYR A 888 -1.73 19.35 -5.41
CA TYR A 888 -1.07 20.63 -5.32
C TYR A 888 -1.59 21.45 -4.14
N GLN A 889 -0.80 22.42 -3.70
CA GLN A 889 -1.11 23.30 -2.58
C GLN A 889 -0.65 24.73 -2.83
N GLU A 890 -1.27 25.65 -2.10
CA GLU A 890 -1.14 27.09 -2.31
C GLU A 890 -1.43 27.87 -1.03
N GLY A 891 -1.06 29.15 -1.02
CA GLY A 891 -1.33 30.09 0.05
C GLY A 891 -0.09 30.54 0.80
N HIS A 892 -0.30 31.26 1.90
CA HIS A 892 0.77 31.81 2.72
C HIS A 892 1.34 30.77 3.68
N PHE A 893 2.66 30.67 3.73
CA PHE A 893 3.42 29.83 4.65
C PHE A 893 4.26 30.72 5.57
N GLU A 894 4.25 30.42 6.86
CA GLU A 894 5.12 31.04 7.85
C GLU A 894 5.53 30.00 8.90
N PHE A 895 6.84 29.83 9.09
CA PHE A 895 7.38 28.92 10.10
C PHE A 895 8.78 29.34 10.56
N ASP A 896 9.12 28.92 11.78
CA ASP A 896 10.41 29.21 12.40
C ASP A 896 11.22 27.92 12.53
N ILE A 897 12.51 28.01 12.19
CA ILE A 897 13.50 27.00 12.56
C ILE A 897 14.39 27.62 13.63
N GLU A 898 14.42 27.00 14.80
CA GLU A 898 15.33 27.40 15.88
C GLU A 898 16.51 26.43 15.94
N LEU A 899 17.73 26.98 15.95
CA LEU A 899 18.95 26.26 16.30
C LEU A 899 19.50 26.86 17.60
N LYS A 900 19.87 26.00 18.54
CA LYS A 900 20.40 26.41 19.84
C LYS A 900 21.64 25.59 20.22
N LEU A 901 22.65 26.28 20.76
CA LEU A 901 23.78 25.66 21.44
C LEU A 901 23.32 25.16 22.82
N GLU A 902 23.34 23.86 23.00
CA GLU A 902 23.03 23.23 24.28
C GLU A 902 24.28 23.19 25.18
N PRO A 903 24.09 23.14 26.52
CA PRO A 903 25.15 23.16 27.50
C PRO A 903 26.33 22.22 27.25
#